data_AF-A0A7C3CC55-F1
#
_entry.id   AF-A0A7C3CC55-F1
#
_cell.length_a   1.000
_cell.length_b   1.000
_cell.length_c   1.000
_cell.angle_alpha   90.00
_cell.angle_beta   90.00
_cell.angle_gamma   90.00
#
_symmetry.space_group_name_H-M   'P 1'
#
loop_
_entity.id
_entity.type
_entity.pdbx_description
1 polymer ?
#
loop_
_entity_poly.entity_id
_entity_poly.type
_entity_poly.pdbx_seq_one_letter_code
_entity_poly.pdbx_strand_id
1 'polypeptide(L)'
;MKRNIVLSGILAVVLSMLLLVACQKEPEPTATPKPAPTKESKPEPKPVQLSSDAGAAAKAVDLLGAWVSANAPEKDSFEYEGVDGKMYQGHFDEDILPLFTTNGVWFDNSPACSSCHFANSEESAHEMNLTTYAGILAGADVLEDPPGVSILGQATPGEGEFNWGEAKLRHRLRDNRMPPGFPFDRTEENRDGPTLTVNGTEVRAVDLLGAWVDAGVPESADFGDYKATFDQDVLPLFTETGIWFDGSPACASCHTGNTEASAHEMDLGNYAGILAGADVLEDPPGVSILGESKPGVGDYSWADSKLRSRLRNNRMPPGSPFDITEANRDGPFVLHGQPVEGIKDIASTFGTGECEVLAVNLLGDWIAAAAPNGDFDFSAEDNTPCSGNFEADILPLFTQSGAWFDNSLSCASCHNANSEASAHEMDLSNYAGILAGADVLEAPPGVSILGESAAGEGDFHWADSKLRARLRNNRMPPGVTFDITEENRDGPTLTINGTEVRAIDLLGDWVNAGVPETANFGEYDATFAENVLPLFTTGNAWFTGSLACASCHSGNNEFSAHEMNLGSYEGILAGADVLEDPPGVSILGESESGAADYDWDSSKLRARLRNNRMPPGFPFDITEANRDGRIILAGVVK
;
A
#
# COMPACT_ATOMS: atom_id res chain seq x y z
N MET A 1 11.51 45.18 60.43
CA MET A 1 11.53 45.09 61.90
C MET A 1 12.22 43.80 62.31
N LYS A 2 13.21 43.90 63.23
CA LYS A 2 13.80 42.86 64.12
C LYS A 2 14.12 41.48 63.49
N ARG A 3 15.36 41.16 63.08
CA ARG A 3 16.60 40.81 63.85
C ARG A 3 16.47 39.52 64.68
N ASN A 4 17.56 38.72 64.63
CA ASN A 4 18.03 37.70 65.60
C ASN A 4 17.51 36.26 65.41
N ILE A 5 18.22 35.16 65.70
CA ILE A 5 19.63 34.75 65.97
C ILE A 5 19.49 33.27 66.40
N VAL A 6 20.41 32.39 65.96
CA VAL A 6 21.01 31.24 66.72
C VAL A 6 20.09 30.14 67.28
N LEU A 7 20.40 28.86 67.02
CA LEU A 7 20.93 27.94 68.04
C LEU A 7 21.33 26.56 67.48
N SER A 8 22.56 26.17 67.81
CA SER A 8 23.09 24.81 67.77
C SER A 8 22.61 23.96 68.96
N GLY A 9 22.65 22.64 68.78
CA GLY A 9 22.95 21.66 69.82
C GLY A 9 22.02 20.43 69.80
N ILE A 10 22.40 19.23 70.25
CA ILE A 10 23.63 18.68 70.86
C ILE A 10 23.30 17.18 71.15
N LEU A 11 24.30 16.27 71.02
CA LEU A 11 24.48 14.95 71.71
C LEU A 11 23.38 13.87 71.68
N ALA A 12 23.60 12.55 71.80
CA ALA A 12 24.67 11.70 72.36
C ALA A 12 24.58 10.29 71.68
N VAL A 13 25.66 9.62 71.25
CA VAL A 13 26.63 8.73 71.97
C VAL A 13 26.05 7.41 72.53
N VAL A 14 26.71 6.29 72.16
CA VAL A 14 27.08 5.04 72.91
C VAL A 14 27.10 3.89 71.87
N LEU A 15 28.24 3.32 71.40
CA LEU A 15 29.36 2.56 71.99
C LEU A 15 29.04 1.13 72.48
N SER A 16 29.53 0.09 71.76
CA SER A 16 30.17 -1.15 72.27
C SER A 16 30.49 -2.10 71.09
N MET A 17 31.77 -2.39 70.79
CA MET A 17 32.59 -3.53 71.27
C MET A 17 32.06 -4.92 70.85
N LEU A 18 32.81 -5.94 70.39
CA LEU A 18 34.23 -6.20 70.04
C LEU A 18 34.28 -7.67 69.50
N LEU A 19 35.42 -8.10 68.91
CA LEU A 19 35.90 -9.48 68.58
C LEU A 19 35.57 -10.03 67.16
N LEU A 20 36.46 -10.61 66.35
CA LEU A 20 37.81 -11.19 66.52
C LEU A 20 38.69 -11.08 65.25
N VAL A 21 39.96 -10.74 65.47
CA VAL A 21 41.23 -11.35 64.99
C VAL A 21 41.51 -11.54 63.48
N ALA A 22 42.64 -10.94 63.10
CA ALA A 22 43.30 -10.93 61.81
C ALA A 22 44.26 -12.12 61.55
N CYS A 23 44.59 -12.36 60.27
CA CYS A 23 45.93 -12.76 59.85
C CYS A 23 46.35 -12.03 58.55
N GLN A 24 47.28 -11.10 58.79
CA GLN A 24 48.27 -10.40 57.97
C GLN A 24 48.45 -10.72 56.47
N LYS A 25 48.66 -9.64 55.70
CA LYS A 25 49.79 -9.56 54.75
C LYS A 25 50.32 -8.13 54.68
N GLU A 26 51.63 -7.98 54.86
CA GLU A 26 52.41 -6.73 54.77
C GLU A 26 52.80 -6.39 53.31
N PRO A 27 53.35 -5.17 53.05
CA PRO A 27 53.01 -4.33 51.91
C PRO A 27 54.09 -4.30 50.83
N GLU A 28 53.77 -3.74 49.67
CA GLU A 28 54.77 -3.30 48.69
C GLU A 28 54.19 -2.19 47.75
N PRO A 29 55.02 -1.51 46.95
CA PRO A 29 55.31 -0.08 47.09
C PRO A 29 54.60 0.80 46.06
N THR A 30 54.50 2.09 46.38
CA THR A 30 54.02 3.12 45.47
C THR A 30 55.01 3.34 44.31
N ALA A 31 54.60 3.01 43.09
CA ALA A 31 55.29 3.38 41.86
C ALA A 31 54.32 4.06 40.87
N THR A 32 54.85 5.08 40.23
CA THR A 32 54.29 6.11 39.33
C THR A 32 53.31 5.66 38.24
N PRO A 33 52.44 6.57 37.75
CA PRO A 33 51.33 6.23 36.87
C PRO A 33 51.80 5.81 35.48
N LYS A 34 51.37 4.62 35.06
CA LYS A 34 51.49 4.13 33.69
C LYS A 34 50.42 4.85 32.83
N PRO A 35 50.71 5.22 31.57
CA PRO A 35 49.73 5.91 30.72
C PRO A 35 48.47 5.06 30.58
N ALA A 36 47.31 5.73 30.65
CA ALA A 36 46.04 5.10 30.36
C ALA A 36 46.13 4.37 29.00
N PRO A 37 45.61 3.14 28.89
CA PRO A 37 45.49 2.50 27.59
C PRO A 37 44.61 3.40 26.73
N THR A 38 45.16 3.78 25.58
CA THR A 38 44.44 4.45 24.51
C THR A 38 43.14 3.69 24.28
N LYS A 39 42.01 4.38 24.34
CA LYS A 39 40.73 3.83 23.90
C LYS A 39 40.92 3.34 22.48
N GLU A 40 40.96 2.03 22.31
CA GLU A 40 40.83 1.40 21.01
C GLU A 40 39.40 1.69 20.57
N SER A 41 39.25 2.65 19.65
CA SER A 41 37.98 2.90 18.99
C SER A 41 37.61 1.62 18.27
N LYS A 42 36.55 0.96 18.74
CA LYS A 42 35.89 -0.11 17.99
C LYS A 42 35.62 0.43 16.58
N PRO A 43 36.01 -0.29 15.52
CA PRO A 43 35.80 0.21 14.16
C PRO A 43 34.30 0.44 13.97
N GLU A 44 33.97 1.62 13.46
CA GLU A 44 32.70 1.96 12.84
C GLU A 44 32.33 0.84 11.86
N PRO A 45 31.09 0.32 11.86
CA PRO A 45 30.71 -0.74 10.92
C PRO A 45 30.93 -0.20 9.50
N LYS A 46 31.87 -0.81 8.79
CA LYS A 46 32.02 -0.55 7.36
C LYS A 46 30.79 -1.13 6.67
N PRO A 47 30.19 -0.41 5.70
CA PRO A 47 29.19 -0.99 4.82
C PRO A 47 29.73 -2.30 4.23
N VAL A 48 28.96 -3.37 4.37
CA VAL A 48 29.27 -4.65 3.73
C VAL A 48 29.27 -4.39 2.22
N GLN A 49 30.40 -4.63 1.55
CA GLN A 49 30.42 -4.67 0.08
C GLN A 49 29.47 -5.77 -0.38
N LEU A 50 28.56 -5.43 -1.30
CA LEU A 50 27.58 -6.36 -1.89
C LEU A 50 28.23 -7.72 -2.21
N SER A 51 27.90 -8.74 -1.42
CA SER A 51 28.23 -10.12 -1.70
C SER A 51 27.25 -10.70 -2.71
N SER A 52 27.52 -11.93 -3.19
CA SER A 52 26.60 -12.75 -3.98
C SER A 52 25.23 -12.98 -3.34
N ASP A 53 25.05 -12.58 -2.08
CA ASP A 53 23.87 -12.85 -1.27
C ASP A 53 22.98 -11.59 -1.12
N ALA A 54 23.30 -10.51 -1.83
CA ALA A 54 22.50 -9.29 -1.80
C ALA A 54 21.05 -9.48 -2.29
N GLY A 55 20.81 -10.47 -3.17
CA GLY A 55 19.46 -10.87 -3.56
C GLY A 55 18.62 -11.43 -2.41
N ALA A 56 19.26 -12.00 -1.38
CA ALA A 56 18.62 -12.53 -0.19
C ALA A 56 18.21 -11.44 0.81
N ALA A 57 18.50 -10.16 0.56
CA ALA A 57 18.00 -9.11 1.42
C ALA A 57 16.47 -9.08 1.41
N ALA A 58 15.83 -8.69 2.51
CA ALA A 58 14.39 -8.51 2.60
C ALA A 58 14.07 -7.24 3.37
N LYS A 59 12.86 -6.67 3.19
CA LYS A 59 12.38 -5.60 4.08
C LYS A 59 12.29 -6.13 5.51
N ALA A 60 12.77 -5.36 6.49
CA ALA A 60 12.82 -5.81 7.88
C ALA A 60 11.44 -6.21 8.43
N VAL A 61 10.37 -5.50 8.06
CA VAL A 61 8.99 -5.84 8.48
C VAL A 61 8.50 -7.12 7.80
N ASP A 62 8.85 -7.36 6.55
CA ASP A 62 8.44 -8.56 5.81
C ASP A 62 9.19 -9.80 6.31
N LEU A 63 10.49 -9.66 6.63
CA LEU A 63 11.28 -10.72 7.26
C LEU A 63 10.71 -11.12 8.63
N LEU A 64 10.32 -10.14 9.46
CA LEU A 64 9.59 -10.40 10.71
C LEU A 64 8.26 -11.11 10.44
N GLY A 65 7.52 -10.67 9.42
CA GLY A 65 6.27 -11.28 9.00
C GLY A 65 6.40 -12.74 8.56
N ALA A 66 7.45 -13.06 7.81
CA ALA A 66 7.78 -14.42 7.39
C ALA A 66 8.11 -15.31 8.60
N TRP A 67 8.94 -14.82 9.53
CA TRP A 67 9.24 -15.54 10.77
C TRP A 67 7.99 -15.80 11.62
N VAL A 68 7.15 -14.78 11.83
CA VAL A 68 5.90 -14.91 12.60
C VAL A 68 4.94 -15.89 11.92
N SER A 69 4.77 -15.79 10.60
CA SER A 69 3.92 -16.69 9.80
C SER A 69 4.42 -18.14 9.81
N ALA A 70 5.73 -18.37 9.93
CA ALA A 70 6.31 -19.69 10.14
C ALA A 70 6.13 -20.22 11.58
N ASN A 71 5.22 -19.61 12.34
CA ASN A 71 4.95 -19.89 13.75
C ASN A 71 6.15 -19.57 14.66
N ALA A 72 6.89 -18.51 14.32
CA ALA A 72 7.98 -17.92 15.09
C ALA A 72 8.99 -18.95 15.63
N PRO A 73 9.66 -19.76 14.80
CA PRO A 73 10.58 -20.78 15.30
C PRO A 73 11.82 -20.16 15.98
N GLU A 74 12.27 -20.76 17.09
CA GLU A 74 13.52 -20.34 17.78
C GLU A 74 14.77 -20.98 17.14
N LYS A 75 14.68 -22.28 16.80
CA LYS A 75 15.84 -23.10 16.41
C LYS A 75 15.77 -23.62 14.98
N ASP A 76 14.56 -23.91 14.51
CA ASP A 76 14.34 -24.35 13.14
C ASP A 76 14.45 -23.15 12.20
N SER A 77 14.82 -23.40 10.94
CA SER A 77 14.79 -22.36 9.92
C SER A 77 13.36 -22.00 9.53
N PHE A 78 13.18 -20.81 8.97
CA PHE A 78 11.94 -20.39 8.32
C PHE A 78 12.23 -19.90 6.90
N GLU A 79 11.25 -20.02 6.01
CA GLU A 79 11.36 -19.52 4.65
C GLU A 79 10.95 -18.05 4.56
N TYR A 80 11.68 -17.27 3.76
CA TYR A 80 11.32 -15.90 3.40
C TYR A 80 11.73 -15.60 1.96
N GLU A 81 11.08 -14.62 1.33
CA GLU A 81 11.37 -14.18 -0.03
C GLU A 81 12.38 -13.01 0.01
N GLY A 82 13.46 -13.13 -0.76
CA GLY A 82 14.45 -12.07 -0.94
C GLY A 82 13.99 -11.02 -1.97
N VAL A 83 14.71 -9.91 -2.06
CA VAL A 83 14.47 -8.84 -3.05
C VAL A 83 14.61 -9.31 -4.49
N ASP A 84 15.29 -10.42 -4.73
CA ASP A 84 15.40 -11.05 -6.06
C ASP A 84 14.27 -12.04 -6.37
N GLY A 85 13.24 -12.12 -5.50
CA GLY A 85 12.08 -12.99 -5.63
C GLY A 85 12.35 -14.47 -5.34
N LYS A 86 13.56 -14.83 -4.88
CA LYS A 86 13.89 -16.22 -4.51
C LYS A 86 13.57 -16.49 -3.04
N MET A 87 13.31 -17.76 -2.74
CA MET A 87 13.13 -18.24 -1.36
C MET A 87 14.47 -18.52 -0.69
N TYR A 88 14.62 -18.03 0.53
CA TYR A 88 15.79 -18.19 1.39
C TYR A 88 15.39 -18.76 2.75
N GLN A 89 16.38 -19.27 3.49
CA GLN A 89 16.20 -19.78 4.84
C GLN A 89 16.74 -18.76 5.84
N GLY A 90 15.91 -18.39 6.81
CA GLY A 90 16.28 -17.51 7.92
C GLY A 90 16.30 -18.26 9.25
N HIS A 91 17.04 -17.70 10.22
CA HIS A 91 17.15 -18.19 11.59
C HIS A 91 16.87 -17.07 12.59
N PHE A 92 16.29 -17.40 13.74
CA PHE A 92 15.91 -16.38 14.73
C PHE A 92 17.10 -15.60 15.27
N ASP A 93 18.20 -16.27 15.63
CA ASP A 93 19.38 -15.65 16.23
C ASP A 93 20.19 -14.80 15.24
N GLU A 94 20.20 -15.19 13.97
CA GLU A 94 20.94 -14.50 12.90
C GLU A 94 20.12 -13.42 12.20
N ASP A 95 18.85 -13.67 11.89
CA ASP A 95 18.06 -12.78 11.02
C ASP A 95 17.04 -11.93 11.78
N ILE A 96 16.55 -12.38 12.93
CA ILE A 96 15.43 -11.75 13.66
C ILE A 96 15.89 -10.99 14.90
N LEU A 97 16.59 -11.65 15.82
CA LEU A 97 17.03 -11.05 17.08
C LEU A 97 17.88 -9.78 16.89
N PRO A 98 18.76 -9.69 15.87
CA PRO A 98 19.51 -8.46 15.65
C PRO A 98 18.65 -7.24 15.30
N LEU A 99 17.45 -7.43 14.72
CA LEU A 99 16.50 -6.35 14.42
C LEU A 99 16.02 -5.61 15.68
N PHE A 100 16.03 -6.30 16.83
CA PHE A 100 15.64 -5.74 18.12
C PHE A 100 16.81 -5.26 18.96
N THR A 101 17.99 -5.87 18.76
CA THR A 101 19.13 -5.73 19.68
C THR A 101 20.26 -4.87 19.15
N THR A 102 20.24 -4.52 17.86
CA THR A 102 21.30 -3.76 17.20
C THR A 102 20.87 -2.31 16.95
N ASN A 103 21.73 -1.35 17.28
CA ASN A 103 21.51 0.06 16.98
C ASN A 103 21.68 0.31 15.47
N GLY A 104 20.96 1.29 14.93
CA GLY A 104 21.09 1.74 13.54
C GLY A 104 20.45 0.81 12.52
N VAL A 105 19.74 -0.25 12.94
CA VAL A 105 19.11 -1.20 12.01
C VAL A 105 17.95 -0.57 11.27
N TRP A 106 17.09 0.20 11.93
CA TRP A 106 15.83 0.69 11.36
C TRP A 106 16.00 1.98 10.56
N PHE A 107 16.92 2.84 11.00
CA PHE A 107 17.39 4.02 10.30
C PHE A 107 18.71 4.48 10.95
N ASP A 108 19.43 5.39 10.30
CA ASP A 108 20.70 5.90 10.81
C ASP A 108 20.59 6.42 12.24
N ASN A 109 21.40 5.85 13.14
CA ASN A 109 21.41 6.16 14.57
C ASN A 109 20.15 5.77 15.35
N SER A 110 19.25 4.94 14.79
CA SER A 110 18.12 4.42 15.54
C SER A 110 18.58 3.66 16.79
N PRO A 111 17.97 3.86 17.97
CA PRO A 111 18.28 3.02 19.12
C PRO A 111 17.81 1.59 18.87
N ALA A 112 18.54 0.61 19.41
CA ALA A 112 18.05 -0.76 19.51
C ALA A 112 16.75 -0.79 20.34
N CYS A 113 15.78 -1.59 19.94
CA CYS A 113 14.53 -1.76 20.69
C CYS A 113 14.82 -2.21 22.13
N SER A 114 15.82 -3.08 22.30
CA SER A 114 16.30 -3.56 23.59
C SER A 114 16.87 -2.48 24.51
N SER A 115 17.15 -1.27 24.03
CA SER A 115 17.61 -0.17 24.91
C SER A 115 16.53 0.32 25.88
N CYS A 116 15.25 0.13 25.52
CA CYS A 116 14.10 0.45 26.36
C CYS A 116 13.32 -0.80 26.79
N HIS A 117 13.42 -1.90 26.04
CA HIS A 117 12.70 -3.15 26.26
C HIS A 117 13.67 -4.31 26.54
N PHE A 118 14.29 -4.32 27.71
CA PHE A 118 15.42 -5.22 28.05
C PHE A 118 15.11 -6.33 29.04
N ALA A 119 13.97 -6.26 29.74
CA ALA A 119 13.64 -7.23 30.79
C ALA A 119 12.13 -7.27 31.07
N ASN A 120 11.67 -8.39 31.61
CA ASN A 120 10.31 -8.55 32.14
C ASN A 120 10.24 -7.93 33.53
N SER A 121 10.31 -6.60 33.60
CA SER A 121 10.37 -5.82 34.84
C SER A 121 9.84 -4.40 34.63
N GLU A 122 9.32 -3.80 35.69
CA GLU A 122 8.85 -2.40 35.77
C GLU A 122 9.84 -1.33 35.25
N GLU A 123 11.15 -1.60 35.30
CA GLU A 123 12.19 -0.69 34.79
C GLU A 123 12.30 -0.70 33.25
N SER A 124 11.77 -1.75 32.62
CA SER A 124 11.66 -1.91 31.18
C SER A 124 10.33 -1.32 30.73
N ALA A 125 10.33 -0.55 29.64
CA ALA A 125 9.09 0.05 29.17
C ALA A 125 8.08 -1.06 28.81
N HIS A 126 6.87 -0.96 29.37
CA HIS A 126 5.82 -1.99 29.26
C HIS A 126 6.29 -3.37 29.70
N GLU A 127 7.22 -3.45 30.66
CA GLU A 127 7.71 -4.72 31.21
C GLU A 127 8.14 -5.73 30.13
N MET A 128 8.55 -5.21 28.97
CA MET A 128 8.73 -6.00 27.77
C MET A 128 10.21 -6.33 27.60
N ASN A 129 10.51 -7.56 27.18
CA ASN A 129 11.87 -7.99 26.91
C ASN A 129 12.07 -8.39 25.45
N LEU A 130 12.75 -7.54 24.66
CA LEU A 130 13.10 -7.82 23.27
C LEU A 130 14.54 -8.33 23.10
N THR A 131 15.19 -8.80 24.18
CA THR A 131 16.59 -9.31 24.14
C THR A 131 16.70 -10.82 23.95
N THR A 132 15.60 -11.56 24.11
CA THR A 132 15.58 -13.02 24.01
C THR A 132 14.31 -13.51 23.34
N TYR A 133 14.35 -14.70 22.74
CA TYR A 133 13.19 -15.36 22.16
C TYR A 133 12.01 -15.46 23.15
N ALA A 134 12.27 -15.99 24.35
CA ALA A 134 11.26 -16.15 25.39
C ALA A 134 10.68 -14.80 25.86
N GLY A 135 11.48 -13.73 25.85
CA GLY A 135 10.99 -12.39 26.18
C GLY A 135 10.04 -11.85 25.11
N ILE A 136 10.39 -11.99 23.83
CA ILE A 136 9.57 -11.56 22.70
C ILE A 136 8.22 -12.27 22.71
N LEU A 137 8.21 -13.58 22.96
CA LEU A 137 6.96 -14.36 23.05
C LEU A 137 6.11 -14.02 24.28
N ALA A 138 6.73 -13.61 25.40
CA ALA A 138 5.97 -13.19 26.58
C ALA A 138 5.19 -11.89 26.34
N GLY A 139 5.68 -11.04 25.45
CA GLY A 139 5.04 -9.78 25.09
C GLY A 139 5.29 -8.66 26.11
N ALA A 140 4.34 -7.74 26.20
CA ALA A 140 4.36 -6.57 27.08
C ALA A 140 3.50 -6.77 28.34
N ASP A 141 3.63 -5.91 29.35
CA ASP A 141 2.77 -5.82 30.55
C ASP A 141 2.63 -7.17 31.29
N VAL A 142 3.73 -7.92 31.38
CA VAL A 142 3.78 -9.31 31.84
C VAL A 142 3.59 -9.50 33.35
N LEU A 143 3.67 -8.43 34.14
CA LEU A 143 3.43 -8.42 35.59
C LEU A 143 2.04 -7.85 35.94
N GLU A 144 1.27 -7.34 34.97
CA GLU A 144 -0.10 -6.85 35.18
C GLU A 144 -1.15 -7.98 35.33
N ASP A 145 -2.41 -7.63 35.63
CA ASP A 145 -3.54 -8.57 35.74
C ASP A 145 -4.70 -8.16 34.78
N PRO A 146 -5.00 -8.94 33.73
CA PRO A 146 -4.36 -10.21 33.36
C PRO A 146 -2.92 -10.02 32.84
N PRO A 147 -2.01 -11.00 33.03
CA PRO A 147 -0.62 -10.85 32.64
C PRO A 147 -0.43 -10.96 31.14
N GLY A 148 0.33 -10.03 30.58
CA GLY A 148 0.86 -10.13 29.23
C GLY A 148 -0.05 -9.56 28.15
N VAL A 149 0.56 -8.88 27.18
CA VAL A 149 -0.05 -8.40 25.94
C VAL A 149 0.79 -8.92 24.78
N SER A 150 0.18 -9.73 23.90
CA SER A 150 0.89 -10.29 22.75
C SER A 150 1.30 -9.17 21.80
N ILE A 151 2.56 -9.19 21.40
CA ILE A 151 3.09 -8.28 20.38
C ILE A 151 3.11 -8.92 18.99
N LEU A 152 2.90 -10.23 18.90
CA LEU A 152 2.94 -11.02 17.66
C LEU A 152 1.54 -11.47 17.18
N GLY A 153 0.48 -10.91 17.76
CA GLY A 153 -0.91 -11.11 17.31
C GLY A 153 -1.57 -12.40 17.79
N GLN A 154 -1.08 -12.98 18.89
CA GLN A 154 -1.70 -14.15 19.52
C GLN A 154 -2.88 -13.74 20.38
N ALA A 155 -3.91 -14.60 20.46
CA ALA A 155 -5.03 -14.39 21.38
C ALA A 155 -4.58 -14.45 22.86
N THR A 156 -3.70 -15.39 23.19
CA THR A 156 -3.03 -15.49 24.49
C THR A 156 -1.51 -15.39 24.27
N PRO A 157 -0.78 -14.50 24.99
CA PRO A 157 0.67 -14.41 24.88
C PRO A 157 1.35 -15.77 25.13
N GLY A 158 2.22 -16.20 24.21
CA GLY A 158 3.04 -17.40 24.38
C GLY A 158 2.38 -18.75 24.05
N GLU A 159 1.11 -18.81 23.65
CA GLU A 159 0.38 -20.08 23.39
C GLU A 159 0.37 -20.57 21.93
N GLY A 160 1.23 -20.02 21.05
CA GLY A 160 1.19 -20.29 19.59
C GLY A 160 0.10 -19.49 18.87
N GLU A 161 -0.22 -19.82 17.62
CA GLU A 161 -1.28 -19.16 16.79
C GLU A 161 -1.04 -17.66 16.53
N PHE A 162 0.05 -17.36 15.84
CA PHE A 162 0.42 -15.98 15.52
C PHE A 162 -0.36 -15.42 14.34
N ASN A 163 -0.70 -14.13 14.41
CA ASN A 163 -1.30 -13.38 13.31
C ASN A 163 -0.53 -12.08 13.10
N TRP A 164 0.36 -12.06 12.09
CA TRP A 164 1.17 -10.88 11.80
C TRP A 164 0.33 -9.66 11.42
N GLY A 165 -0.81 -9.86 10.75
CA GLY A 165 -1.72 -8.79 10.36
C GLY A 165 -2.25 -7.97 11.55
N GLU A 166 -2.53 -8.66 12.66
CA GLU A 166 -3.05 -8.10 13.93
C GLU A 166 -1.94 -7.83 14.96
N ALA A 167 -0.68 -8.07 14.61
CA ALA A 167 0.43 -7.97 15.55
C ALA A 167 0.69 -6.51 15.96
N LYS A 168 0.67 -6.23 17.27
CA LYS A 168 1.00 -4.90 17.79
C LYS A 168 2.40 -4.44 17.38
N LEU A 169 3.36 -5.37 17.26
CA LEU A 169 4.70 -5.06 16.76
C LEU A 169 4.63 -4.51 15.34
N ARG A 170 3.88 -5.15 14.43
CA ARG A 170 3.71 -4.68 13.05
C ARG A 170 3.15 -3.27 13.00
N HIS A 171 2.09 -3.00 13.75
CA HIS A 171 1.49 -1.67 13.85
C HIS A 171 2.48 -0.64 14.38
N ARG A 172 3.23 -0.96 15.44
CA ARG A 172 4.24 -0.04 15.99
C ARG A 172 5.37 0.24 15.01
N LEU A 173 5.74 -0.69 14.13
CA LEU A 173 6.80 -0.49 13.13
C LEU A 173 6.33 0.31 11.91
N ARG A 174 5.07 0.12 11.48
CA ARG A 174 4.54 0.68 10.22
C ARG A 174 3.74 1.96 10.40
N ASP A 175 2.97 2.07 11.48
CA ASP A 175 1.92 3.08 11.60
C ASP A 175 2.50 4.37 12.21
N ASN A 176 2.57 5.43 11.41
CA ASN A 176 2.92 6.76 11.89
C ASN A 176 1.84 7.28 12.85
N ARG A 177 2.28 7.93 13.94
CA ARG A 177 1.40 8.69 14.83
C ARG A 177 0.91 9.95 14.13
N MET A 178 -0.37 10.26 14.30
CA MET A 178 -1.03 11.42 13.71
C MET A 178 -1.42 12.46 14.79
N PRO A 179 -1.46 13.76 14.43
CA PRO A 179 -0.91 14.32 13.19
C PRO A 179 0.64 14.22 13.15
N PRO A 180 1.28 14.26 11.98
CA PRO A 180 2.72 14.13 11.85
C PRO A 180 3.48 15.17 12.67
N GLY A 181 4.60 14.76 13.26
CA GLY A 181 5.44 15.64 14.10
C GLY A 181 5.07 15.63 15.59
N PHE A 182 4.15 14.75 16.01
CA PHE A 182 3.85 14.56 17.43
C PHE A 182 5.14 14.21 18.21
N PRO A 183 5.50 14.95 19.27
CA PRO A 183 6.72 14.68 20.01
C PRO A 183 6.62 13.32 20.73
N PHE A 184 7.66 12.49 20.59
CA PHE A 184 7.79 11.30 21.41
C PHE A 184 8.02 11.69 22.88
N ASP A 185 7.17 11.20 23.76
CA ASP A 185 7.32 11.33 25.21
C ASP A 185 7.37 9.94 25.85
N ARG A 186 8.47 9.66 26.55
CA ARG A 186 8.71 8.37 27.19
C ARG A 186 7.77 8.13 28.39
N THR A 187 7.25 9.18 29.02
CA THR A 187 6.29 9.04 30.13
C THR A 187 4.89 8.68 29.65
N GLU A 188 4.64 8.81 28.33
CA GLU A 188 3.33 8.71 27.70
C GLU A 188 2.30 9.77 28.18
N GLU A 189 2.71 10.81 28.91
CA GLU A 189 1.79 11.87 29.40
C GLU A 189 1.08 12.62 28.26
N ASN A 190 1.70 12.67 27.07
CA ASN A 190 1.14 13.29 25.88
C ASN A 190 0.34 12.32 24.98
N ARG A 191 0.17 11.05 25.39
CA ARG A 191 -0.43 9.99 24.58
C ARG A 191 -1.87 10.29 24.18
N ASP A 192 -2.65 10.85 25.10
CA ASP A 192 -4.08 11.12 24.91
C ASP A 192 -4.38 12.53 24.36
N GLY A 193 -3.37 13.21 23.81
CA GLY A 193 -3.53 14.53 23.19
C GLY A 193 -3.62 15.69 24.18
N PRO A 194 -4.01 16.90 23.74
CA PRO A 194 -4.15 18.06 24.61
C PRO A 194 -5.35 17.94 25.57
N THR A 195 -5.33 18.72 26.64
CA THR A 195 -6.51 18.94 27.48
C THR A 195 -7.34 20.08 26.90
N LEU A 196 -8.62 19.82 26.64
CA LEU A 196 -9.61 20.74 26.09
C LEU A 196 -10.57 21.19 27.19
N THR A 197 -11.15 22.38 27.06
CA THR A 197 -12.25 22.83 27.93
C THR A 197 -13.56 22.79 27.16
N VAL A 198 -14.38 21.78 27.43
CA VAL A 198 -15.71 21.60 26.81
C VAL A 198 -16.78 21.97 27.83
N ASN A 199 -17.55 23.02 27.55
CA ASN A 199 -18.60 23.55 28.43
C ASN A 199 -18.16 23.73 29.91
N GLY A 200 -16.90 24.12 30.13
CA GLY A 200 -16.31 24.35 31.46
C GLY A 200 -15.77 23.10 32.16
N THR A 201 -15.74 21.95 31.48
CA THR A 201 -15.14 20.70 31.97
C THR A 201 -13.87 20.39 31.17
N GLU A 202 -12.80 19.98 31.86
CA GLU A 202 -11.56 19.57 31.22
C GLU A 202 -11.63 18.12 30.75
N VAL A 203 -11.33 17.87 29.47
CA VAL A 203 -11.37 16.53 28.84
C VAL A 203 -10.16 16.38 27.93
N ARG A 204 -9.54 15.20 27.86
CA ARG A 204 -8.45 14.93 26.90
C ARG A 204 -9.03 14.74 25.50
N ALA A 205 -8.36 15.23 24.47
CA ALA A 205 -8.87 15.16 23.10
C ALA A 205 -9.21 13.72 22.63
N VAL A 206 -8.36 12.75 22.96
CA VAL A 206 -8.62 11.33 22.64
C VAL A 206 -9.81 10.76 23.43
N ASP A 207 -10.01 11.20 24.67
CA ASP A 207 -11.15 10.78 25.50
C ASP A 207 -12.46 11.40 25.01
N LEU A 208 -12.42 12.65 24.52
CA LEU A 208 -13.56 13.32 23.90
C LEU A 208 -14.01 12.57 22.63
N LEU A 209 -13.07 12.18 21.77
CA LEU A 209 -13.36 11.35 20.59
C LEU A 209 -13.92 9.98 21.00
N GLY A 210 -13.34 9.35 22.04
CA GLY A 210 -13.87 8.09 22.56
C GLY A 210 -15.30 8.21 23.06
N ALA A 211 -15.61 9.25 23.83
CA ALA A 211 -16.97 9.50 24.31
C ALA A 211 -17.97 9.80 23.17
N TRP A 212 -17.51 10.44 22.09
CA TRP A 212 -18.33 10.64 20.89
C TRP A 212 -18.64 9.31 20.19
N VAL A 213 -17.63 8.46 20.02
CA VAL A 213 -17.77 7.13 19.42
C VAL A 213 -18.67 6.23 20.28
N ASP A 214 -18.44 6.18 21.59
CA ASP A 214 -19.24 5.39 22.54
C ASP A 214 -20.71 5.84 22.61
N ALA A 215 -21.00 7.11 22.28
CA ALA A 215 -22.35 7.65 22.19
C ALA A 215 -23.06 7.30 20.88
N GLY A 216 -22.42 6.55 19.98
CA GLY A 216 -22.95 6.22 18.66
C GLY A 216 -22.78 7.35 17.64
N VAL A 217 -21.69 8.12 17.75
CA VAL A 217 -21.24 9.18 16.84
C VAL A 217 -22.32 10.21 16.48
N PRO A 218 -23.06 10.81 17.42
CA PRO A 218 -24.12 11.75 17.06
C PRO A 218 -23.58 12.97 16.30
N GLU A 219 -24.24 13.32 15.19
CA GLU A 219 -23.93 14.54 14.41
C GLU A 219 -24.43 15.80 15.12
N SER A 220 -25.70 15.81 15.56
CA SER A 220 -26.34 17.02 16.09
C SER A 220 -26.77 16.92 17.56
N ALA A 221 -26.73 15.73 18.16
CA ALA A 221 -27.14 15.52 19.54
C ALA A 221 -25.96 15.69 20.50
N ASP A 222 -26.21 16.31 21.65
CA ASP A 222 -25.22 16.41 22.73
C ASP A 222 -24.82 15.02 23.23
N PHE A 223 -23.53 14.81 23.51
CA PHE A 223 -23.01 13.58 24.10
C PHE A 223 -22.12 13.85 25.33
N GLY A 224 -21.93 12.82 26.14
CA GLY A 224 -21.21 12.88 27.42
C GLY A 224 -21.88 13.76 28.48
N ASP A 225 -21.33 13.73 29.70
CA ASP A 225 -21.85 14.53 30.83
C ASP A 225 -21.63 16.04 30.65
N TYR A 226 -20.66 16.41 29.82
CA TYR A 226 -20.29 17.79 29.48
C TYR A 226 -21.03 18.34 28.26
N LYS A 227 -21.96 17.56 27.66
CA LYS A 227 -22.81 18.00 26.54
C LYS A 227 -22.04 18.53 25.33
N ALA A 228 -21.03 17.79 24.90
CA ALA A 228 -20.29 18.11 23.69
C ALA A 228 -21.17 17.93 22.45
N THR A 229 -20.85 18.65 21.37
CA THR A 229 -21.46 18.47 20.05
C THR A 229 -20.40 18.22 18.99
N PHE A 230 -20.73 17.53 17.91
CA PHE A 230 -19.77 17.24 16.85
C PHE A 230 -19.18 18.52 16.25
N ASP A 231 -20.04 19.44 15.81
CA ASP A 231 -19.61 20.67 15.13
C ASP A 231 -18.69 21.57 15.98
N GLN A 232 -18.95 21.66 17.30
CA GLN A 232 -18.21 22.58 18.17
C GLN A 232 -16.99 21.94 18.82
N ASP A 233 -17.04 20.65 19.15
CA ASP A 233 -16.04 20.02 20.02
C ASP A 233 -15.25 18.91 19.32
N VAL A 234 -15.81 18.26 18.28
CA VAL A 234 -15.16 17.14 17.58
C VAL A 234 -14.53 17.58 16.26
N LEU A 235 -15.31 18.20 15.36
CA LEU A 235 -14.84 18.60 14.03
C LEU A 235 -13.58 19.51 14.07
N PRO A 236 -13.43 20.44 15.02
CA PRO A 236 -12.21 21.23 15.14
C PRO A 236 -10.94 20.39 15.36
N LEU A 237 -11.04 19.22 16.00
CA LEU A 237 -9.88 18.32 16.20
C LEU A 237 -9.28 17.79 14.89
N PHE A 238 -10.05 17.85 13.80
CA PHE A 238 -9.61 17.42 12.48
C PHE A 238 -9.29 18.59 11.54
N THR A 239 -9.97 19.73 11.73
CA THR A 239 -9.94 20.86 10.78
C THR A 239 -9.07 22.02 11.23
N GLU A 240 -8.78 22.16 12.53
CA GLU A 240 -7.96 23.25 13.05
C GLU A 240 -6.47 22.88 13.12
N THR A 241 -5.64 23.81 12.66
CA THR A 241 -4.18 23.73 12.79
C THR A 241 -3.78 24.10 14.22
N GLY A 242 -2.81 23.40 14.78
CA GLY A 242 -2.25 23.69 16.10
C GLY A 242 -3.04 23.10 17.26
N ILE A 243 -4.14 22.39 16.99
CA ILE A 243 -5.04 21.91 18.04
C ILE A 243 -4.42 20.77 18.86
N TRP A 244 -3.71 19.83 18.21
CA TRP A 244 -3.10 18.67 18.89
C TRP A 244 -1.82 19.03 19.63
N PHE A 245 -1.01 19.90 19.04
CA PHE A 245 0.17 20.53 19.63
C PHE A 245 0.51 21.80 18.83
N ASP A 246 1.31 22.69 19.40
CA ASP A 246 1.71 23.94 18.75
C ASP A 246 2.39 23.67 17.39
N GLY A 247 1.83 24.22 16.32
CA GLY A 247 2.30 24.00 14.95
C GLY A 247 1.87 22.70 14.27
N SER A 248 1.06 21.85 14.91
CA SER A 248 0.48 20.65 14.26
C SER A 248 -0.37 21.01 13.03
N PRO A 249 -0.27 20.29 11.90
CA PRO A 249 -1.18 20.51 10.78
C PRO A 249 -2.60 20.05 11.13
N ALA A 250 -3.61 20.65 10.49
CA ALA A 250 -4.96 20.11 10.51
C ALA A 250 -4.96 18.74 9.80
N CYS A 251 -5.67 17.75 10.34
CA CYS A 251 -5.82 16.43 9.73
C CYS A 251 -6.41 16.53 8.31
N ALA A 252 -7.44 17.38 8.15
CA ALA A 252 -8.11 17.64 6.89
C ALA A 252 -7.23 18.32 5.81
N SER A 253 -5.99 18.72 6.14
CA SER A 253 -5.05 19.26 5.14
C SER A 253 -4.44 18.19 4.24
N CYS A 254 -4.37 16.94 4.72
CA CYS A 254 -3.90 15.78 3.96
C CYS A 254 -5.06 14.80 3.67
N HIS A 255 -6.11 14.84 4.50
CA HIS A 255 -7.33 14.03 4.37
C HIS A 255 -8.48 14.92 3.91
N THR A 256 -8.37 15.40 2.68
CA THR A 256 -9.14 16.52 2.12
C THR A 256 -10.47 16.13 1.50
N GLY A 257 -10.73 14.83 1.32
CA GLY A 257 -11.87 14.35 0.56
C GLY A 257 -11.80 12.85 0.28
N ASN A 258 -12.93 12.26 -0.09
CA ASN A 258 -13.03 10.88 -0.56
C ASN A 258 -12.56 10.78 -2.02
N THR A 259 -11.25 11.02 -2.23
CA THR A 259 -10.60 11.17 -3.54
C THR A 259 -9.18 10.57 -3.50
N GLU A 260 -8.69 10.02 -4.60
CA GLU A 260 -7.32 9.50 -4.78
C GLU A 260 -6.19 10.50 -4.40
N ALA A 261 -6.44 11.80 -4.53
CA ALA A 261 -5.47 12.84 -4.15
C ALA A 261 -5.38 13.05 -2.63
N SER A 262 -6.36 12.56 -1.88
CA SER A 262 -6.40 12.58 -0.42
C SER A 262 -5.66 11.36 0.10
N ALA A 263 -4.84 11.53 1.13
CA ALA A 263 -4.14 10.40 1.72
C ALA A 263 -5.16 9.39 2.25
N HIS A 264 -5.04 8.13 1.82
CA HIS A 264 -6.00 7.07 2.10
C HIS A 264 -7.43 7.42 1.72
N GLU A 265 -7.62 8.25 0.68
CA GLU A 265 -8.94 8.60 0.14
C GLU A 265 -9.94 9.04 1.22
N MET A 266 -9.42 9.65 2.28
CA MET A 266 -10.15 9.88 3.51
C MET A 266 -10.53 11.35 3.58
N ASP A 267 -11.75 11.65 3.98
CA ASP A 267 -12.21 13.01 4.26
C ASP A 267 -12.39 13.22 5.77
N LEU A 268 -11.50 13.99 6.39
CA LEU A 268 -11.64 14.38 7.80
C LEU A 268 -12.19 15.80 7.95
N GLY A 269 -12.67 16.41 6.87
CA GLY A 269 -13.18 17.77 6.83
C GLY A 269 -14.64 17.93 7.23
N ASN A 270 -15.39 16.83 7.32
CA ASN A 270 -16.82 16.84 7.68
C ASN A 270 -17.28 15.51 8.28
N TYR A 271 -18.49 15.51 8.86
CA TYR A 271 -19.09 14.34 9.52
C TYR A 271 -19.21 13.12 8.60
N ALA A 272 -19.78 13.31 7.41
CA ALA A 272 -20.01 12.22 6.47
C ALA A 272 -18.69 11.57 5.99
N GLY A 273 -17.66 12.39 5.76
CA GLY A 273 -16.31 11.94 5.44
C GLY A 273 -15.70 11.06 6.52
N ILE A 274 -15.75 11.51 7.78
CA ILE A 274 -15.20 10.77 8.92
C ILE A 274 -15.87 9.40 9.08
N LEU A 275 -17.18 9.32 8.83
CA LEU A 275 -17.92 8.06 8.88
C LEU A 275 -17.63 7.13 7.70
N ALA A 276 -17.35 7.68 6.51
CA ALA A 276 -16.96 6.87 5.36
C ALA A 276 -15.63 6.15 5.62
N GLY A 277 -14.72 6.80 6.35
CA GLY A 277 -13.44 6.21 6.76
C GLY A 277 -12.35 6.41 5.71
N ALA A 278 -11.41 5.49 5.68
CA ALA A 278 -10.27 5.48 4.77
C ALA A 278 -10.50 4.53 3.58
N ASP A 279 -9.69 4.66 2.54
CA ASP A 279 -9.62 3.76 1.39
C ASP A 279 -11.02 3.52 0.76
N VAL A 280 -11.86 4.56 0.78
CA VAL A 280 -13.28 4.51 0.39
C VAL A 280 -13.50 4.25 -1.11
N LEU A 281 -12.46 4.47 -1.91
CA LEU A 281 -12.41 4.13 -3.31
C LEU A 281 -11.64 2.80 -3.48
N GLU A 282 -10.45 2.63 -2.91
CA GLU A 282 -9.62 1.42 -3.04
C GLU A 282 -10.30 0.15 -2.48
N ASP A 283 -11.04 0.24 -1.35
CA ASP A 283 -11.75 -0.87 -0.69
C ASP A 283 -13.21 -0.51 -0.32
N PRO A 284 -14.15 -0.38 -1.29
CA PRO A 284 -15.50 0.10 -1.03
C PRO A 284 -16.30 -0.80 -0.06
N PRO A 285 -17.09 -0.23 0.89
CA PRO A 285 -17.43 1.19 1.05
C PRO A 285 -16.36 2.03 1.77
N GLY A 286 -15.21 1.43 2.08
CA GLY A 286 -14.10 1.98 2.82
C GLY A 286 -13.70 1.10 4.00
N VAL A 287 -12.80 1.65 4.80
CA VAL A 287 -12.24 1.06 5.99
C VAL A 287 -12.58 1.97 7.17
N SER A 288 -13.40 1.48 8.09
CA SER A 288 -13.84 2.29 9.24
C SER A 288 -12.63 2.69 10.10
N ILE A 289 -12.50 3.98 10.35
CA ILE A 289 -11.49 4.52 11.26
C ILE A 289 -11.97 4.58 12.71
N LEU A 290 -13.28 4.37 12.94
CA LEU A 290 -13.94 4.46 14.23
C LEU A 290 -14.19 3.10 14.89
N GLY A 291 -13.70 2.02 14.27
CA GLY A 291 -13.74 0.67 14.84
C GLY A 291 -15.06 -0.06 14.63
N GLU A 292 -15.81 0.27 13.59
CA GLU A 292 -16.92 -0.57 13.14
C GLU A 292 -16.39 -1.84 12.49
N SER A 293 -17.19 -2.91 12.50
CA SER A 293 -16.84 -4.14 11.77
C SER A 293 -16.85 -3.94 10.26
N LYS A 294 -17.71 -3.03 9.77
CA LYS A 294 -17.75 -2.50 8.39
C LYS A 294 -18.29 -1.07 8.41
N PRO A 295 -17.85 -0.16 7.53
CA PRO A 295 -18.38 1.20 7.49
C PRO A 295 -19.91 1.23 7.35
N GLY A 296 -20.56 2.04 8.18
CA GLY A 296 -22.00 2.29 8.13
C GLY A 296 -22.87 1.25 8.84
N VAL A 297 -22.28 0.23 9.48
CA VAL A 297 -23.02 -0.73 10.31
C VAL A 297 -23.40 -0.13 11.67
N GLY A 298 -22.62 0.83 12.17
CA GLY A 298 -22.88 1.53 13.41
C GLY A 298 -22.51 0.75 14.68
N ASP A 299 -21.73 -0.32 14.57
CA ASP A 299 -21.21 -1.13 15.68
C ASP A 299 -19.84 -0.65 16.17
N TYR A 300 -19.73 0.66 16.40
CA TYR A 300 -18.47 1.30 16.74
C TYR A 300 -17.79 0.74 17.99
N SER A 301 -16.46 0.56 17.91
CA SER A 301 -15.60 0.21 19.05
C SER A 301 -14.41 1.16 19.10
N TRP A 302 -14.40 2.12 20.04
CA TRP A 302 -13.27 3.03 20.19
C TRP A 302 -11.96 2.30 20.51
N ALA A 303 -12.05 1.19 21.26
CA ALA A 303 -10.90 0.36 21.61
C ALA A 303 -10.20 -0.23 20.39
N ASP A 304 -10.98 -0.64 19.38
CA ASP A 304 -10.52 -1.26 18.14
C ASP A 304 -10.33 -0.26 17.00
N SER A 305 -10.61 1.02 17.25
CA SER A 305 -10.55 2.07 16.22
C SER A 305 -9.13 2.38 15.75
N LYS A 306 -8.99 2.48 14.42
CA LYS A 306 -7.73 2.91 13.78
C LYS A 306 -7.41 4.36 14.10
N LEU A 307 -8.41 5.23 14.24
CA LEU A 307 -8.19 6.62 14.62
C LEU A 307 -7.52 6.72 16.00
N ARG A 308 -8.01 5.97 16.99
CA ARG A 308 -7.41 5.95 18.33
C ARG A 308 -5.97 5.45 18.28
N SER A 309 -5.70 4.38 17.54
CA SER A 309 -4.34 3.84 17.44
C SER A 309 -3.40 4.86 16.78
N ARG A 310 -3.81 5.52 15.70
CA ARG A 310 -3.04 6.56 15.01
C ARG A 310 -2.79 7.80 15.87
N LEU A 311 -3.74 8.22 16.72
CA LEU A 311 -3.55 9.39 17.59
C LEU A 311 -2.63 9.11 18.78
N ARG A 312 -2.61 7.88 19.29
CA ARG A 312 -1.94 7.52 20.55
C ARG A 312 -0.58 6.84 20.37
N ASN A 313 -0.47 5.98 19.36
CA ASN A 313 0.66 5.06 19.28
C ASN A 313 1.81 5.71 18.50
N ASN A 314 2.90 6.02 19.19
CA ASN A 314 4.15 6.38 18.52
C ASN A 314 4.65 5.22 17.66
N ARG A 315 5.10 5.53 16.44
CA ARG A 315 5.87 4.63 15.59
C ARG A 315 7.23 4.35 16.25
N MET A 316 7.69 3.12 16.10
CA MET A 316 8.93 2.61 16.68
C MET A 316 9.96 2.28 15.58
N PRO A 317 11.26 2.36 15.90
CA PRO A 317 11.81 2.98 17.12
C PRO A 317 11.59 4.52 17.14
N PRO A 318 11.65 5.17 18.32
CA PRO A 318 11.44 6.61 18.40
C PRO A 318 12.41 7.38 17.50
N GLY A 319 11.88 8.37 16.75
CA GLY A 319 12.65 9.12 15.76
C GLY A 319 12.52 8.59 14.32
N SER A 320 11.76 7.51 14.10
CA SER A 320 11.40 7.06 12.75
C SER A 320 10.82 8.22 11.93
N PRO A 321 11.38 8.50 10.73
CA PRO A 321 10.93 9.63 9.93
C PRO A 321 9.53 9.40 9.39
N PHE A 322 8.70 10.43 9.46
CA PHE A 322 7.43 10.46 8.74
C PHE A 322 7.72 10.61 7.24
N ASP A 323 7.14 9.71 6.45
CA ASP A 323 7.15 9.76 4.99
C ASP A 323 5.70 9.69 4.52
N ILE A 324 5.24 10.74 3.84
CA ILE A 324 3.87 10.86 3.38
C ILE A 324 3.54 9.86 2.26
N THR A 325 4.56 9.38 1.54
CA THR A 325 4.39 8.33 0.52
C THR A 325 4.27 6.93 1.11
N GLU A 326 4.50 6.83 2.42
CA GLU A 326 4.61 5.58 3.17
C GLU A 326 5.69 4.59 2.67
N ALA A 327 6.56 4.99 1.75
CA ALA A 327 7.59 4.12 1.16
C ALA A 327 8.59 3.56 2.19
N ASN A 328 8.68 4.17 3.37
CA ASN A 328 9.52 3.72 4.46
C ASN A 328 8.79 2.84 5.51
N ARG A 329 7.51 2.51 5.32
CA ARG A 329 6.69 1.83 6.35
C ARG A 329 7.17 0.42 6.69
N ASP A 330 7.71 -0.30 5.70
CA ASP A 330 8.19 -1.69 5.87
C ASP A 330 9.67 -1.78 6.32
N GLY A 331 10.27 -0.64 6.63
CA GLY A 331 11.64 -0.55 7.13
C GLY A 331 12.72 -0.67 6.04
N PRO A 332 13.98 -0.75 6.46
CA PRO A 332 15.10 -0.89 5.54
C PRO A 332 15.20 -2.32 5.02
N PHE A 333 16.01 -2.50 3.97
CA PHE A 333 16.45 -3.82 3.56
C PHE A 333 17.49 -4.32 4.55
N VAL A 334 17.35 -5.59 4.93
CA VAL A 334 18.23 -6.27 5.88
C VAL A 334 18.69 -7.62 5.33
N LEU A 335 19.89 -8.02 5.73
CA LEU A 335 20.44 -9.35 5.50
C LEU A 335 21.14 -9.78 6.80
N HIS A 336 20.80 -10.95 7.34
CA HIS A 336 21.30 -11.40 8.65
C HIS A 336 21.06 -10.38 9.76
N GLY A 337 19.85 -9.80 9.74
CA GLY A 337 19.39 -8.78 10.69
C GLY A 337 20.21 -7.48 10.69
N GLN A 338 21.04 -7.25 9.66
CA GLN A 338 21.83 -6.03 9.48
C GLN A 338 21.33 -5.23 8.28
N PRO A 339 21.27 -3.89 8.37
CA PRO A 339 20.86 -3.06 7.24
C PRO A 339 21.86 -3.19 6.09
N VAL A 340 21.34 -3.26 4.87
CA VAL A 340 22.11 -3.31 3.64
C VAL A 340 21.82 -2.08 2.78
N GLU A 341 22.87 -1.32 2.46
CA GLU A 341 22.79 -0.15 1.58
C GLU A 341 22.98 -0.57 0.12
N GLY A 342 22.45 0.22 -0.83
CA GLY A 342 22.63 -0.04 -2.27
C GLY A 342 21.76 -1.16 -2.87
N ILE A 343 20.88 -1.79 -2.09
CA ILE A 343 19.91 -2.78 -2.57
C ILE A 343 18.82 -2.15 -3.47
N LYS A 344 18.61 -0.83 -3.42
CA LYS A 344 17.60 -0.17 -4.26
C LYS A 344 17.80 -0.43 -5.77
N ASP A 345 19.04 -0.64 -6.20
CA ASP A 345 19.38 -0.95 -7.60
C ASP A 345 19.23 -2.45 -7.94
N ILE A 346 19.12 -3.33 -6.94
CA ILE A 346 18.78 -4.76 -7.11
C ILE A 346 17.26 -4.95 -7.05
N ALA A 347 16.58 -4.25 -6.12
CA ALA A 347 15.12 -4.22 -6.01
C ALA A 347 14.43 -3.57 -7.22
N SER A 348 15.15 -2.79 -8.03
CA SER A 348 14.62 -2.21 -9.28
C SER A 348 14.54 -3.20 -10.44
N THR A 349 15.06 -4.42 -10.29
CA THR A 349 15.27 -5.31 -11.42
C THR A 349 14.65 -6.67 -11.16
N PHE A 350 13.42 -6.86 -11.66
CA PHE A 350 12.72 -8.14 -11.60
C PHE A 350 13.31 -9.13 -12.61
N GLY A 351 13.36 -10.41 -12.26
CA GLY A 351 13.87 -11.49 -13.12
C GLY A 351 15.35 -11.85 -12.87
N THR A 352 15.80 -12.96 -13.46
CA THR A 352 17.12 -13.56 -13.15
C THR A 352 18.04 -13.68 -14.36
N GLY A 353 17.63 -13.14 -15.51
CA GLY A 353 18.38 -13.23 -16.76
C GLY A 353 19.51 -12.21 -16.91
N GLU A 354 20.10 -12.18 -18.11
CA GLU A 354 21.21 -11.30 -18.48
C GLU A 354 20.77 -10.12 -19.36
N CYS A 355 19.58 -10.18 -19.94
CA CYS A 355 19.10 -9.21 -20.92
C CYS A 355 18.01 -8.31 -20.34
N GLU A 356 18.20 -6.99 -20.45
CA GLU A 356 17.20 -5.99 -20.09
C GLU A 356 16.13 -5.90 -21.18
N VAL A 357 14.86 -6.04 -20.79
CA VAL A 357 13.71 -5.99 -21.70
C VAL A 357 12.48 -5.46 -20.96
N LEU A 358 11.63 -4.68 -21.63
CA LEU A 358 10.32 -4.34 -21.07
C LEU A 358 9.43 -5.59 -20.95
N ALA A 359 8.77 -5.79 -19.81
CA ALA A 359 7.97 -6.99 -19.57
C ALA A 359 6.89 -7.26 -20.65
N VAL A 360 6.24 -6.19 -21.14
CA VAL A 360 5.26 -6.30 -22.25
C VAL A 360 5.93 -6.71 -23.57
N ASN A 361 7.15 -6.25 -23.84
CA ASN A 361 7.89 -6.60 -25.05
C ASN A 361 8.32 -8.07 -25.01
N LEU A 362 8.79 -8.56 -23.86
CA LEU A 362 9.17 -9.97 -23.70
C LEU A 362 7.98 -10.92 -23.95
N LEU A 363 6.79 -10.58 -23.42
CA LEU A 363 5.56 -11.33 -23.73
C LEU A 363 5.23 -11.26 -25.23
N GLY A 364 5.39 -10.09 -25.85
CA GLY A 364 5.19 -9.91 -27.28
C GLY A 364 6.09 -10.81 -28.12
N ASP A 365 7.37 -10.89 -27.78
CA ASP A 365 8.36 -11.73 -28.47
C ASP A 365 8.08 -13.23 -28.24
N TRP A 366 7.72 -13.63 -27.02
CA TRP A 366 7.29 -15.00 -26.71
C TRP A 366 6.07 -15.41 -27.55
N ILE A 367 5.05 -14.54 -27.63
CA ILE A 367 3.83 -14.79 -28.41
C ILE A 367 4.14 -14.81 -29.91
N ALA A 368 4.99 -13.90 -30.40
CA ALA A 368 5.44 -13.88 -31.79
C ALA A 368 6.24 -15.14 -32.16
N ALA A 369 6.91 -15.77 -31.20
CA ALA A 369 7.55 -17.08 -31.33
C ALA A 369 6.56 -18.26 -31.26
N ALA A 370 5.25 -18.00 -31.36
CA ALA A 370 4.15 -18.96 -31.20
C ALA A 370 4.02 -19.53 -29.77
N ALA A 371 4.33 -18.69 -28.78
CA ALA A 371 4.14 -18.95 -27.35
C ALA A 371 4.67 -20.33 -26.90
N PRO A 372 5.94 -20.71 -27.15
CA PRO A 372 6.42 -22.05 -26.85
C PRO A 372 6.49 -22.30 -25.33
N ASN A 373 6.19 -23.54 -24.91
CA ASN A 373 6.52 -24.03 -23.56
C ASN A 373 7.99 -24.45 -23.50
N GLY A 374 8.88 -23.49 -23.61
CA GLY A 374 10.31 -23.72 -23.70
C GLY A 374 11.04 -22.48 -24.20
N ASP A 375 12.11 -22.70 -24.94
CA ASP A 375 12.99 -21.61 -25.37
C ASP A 375 12.39 -20.80 -26.52
N PHE A 376 12.66 -19.50 -26.51
CA PHE A 376 12.29 -18.56 -27.56
C PHE A 376 13.35 -17.46 -27.73
N ASP A 377 13.32 -16.80 -28.88
CA ASP A 377 14.23 -15.72 -29.23
C ASP A 377 13.56 -14.39 -28.96
N PHE A 378 14.29 -13.45 -28.37
CA PHE A 378 13.82 -12.07 -28.16
C PHE A 378 14.97 -11.09 -28.32
N SER A 379 14.65 -9.80 -28.44
CA SER A 379 15.66 -8.73 -28.47
C SER A 379 15.61 -7.92 -27.18
N ALA A 380 16.78 -7.70 -26.56
CA ALA A 380 16.91 -6.79 -25.43
C ALA A 380 16.65 -5.33 -25.83
N GLU A 381 16.48 -4.41 -24.87
CA GLU A 381 16.28 -2.97 -25.12
C GLU A 381 17.43 -2.34 -25.92
N ASP A 382 18.65 -2.87 -25.79
CA ASP A 382 19.81 -2.44 -26.56
C ASP A 382 19.93 -3.12 -27.94
N ASN A 383 18.93 -3.93 -28.33
CA ASN A 383 18.86 -4.79 -29.51
C ASN A 383 19.82 -5.98 -29.50
N THR A 384 20.39 -6.35 -28.35
CA THR A 384 21.16 -7.59 -28.21
C THR A 384 20.23 -8.80 -28.40
N PRO A 385 20.59 -9.78 -29.24
CA PRO A 385 19.82 -11.00 -29.39
C PRO A 385 19.95 -11.89 -28.16
N CYS A 386 18.82 -12.32 -27.61
CA CYS A 386 18.76 -13.13 -26.39
C CYS A 386 17.90 -14.39 -26.58
N SER A 387 18.09 -15.36 -25.70
CA SER A 387 17.29 -16.58 -25.60
C SER A 387 16.57 -16.59 -24.27
N GLY A 388 15.24 -16.57 -24.28
CA GLY A 388 14.40 -16.72 -23.09
C GLY A 388 13.83 -18.12 -23.00
N ASN A 389 13.24 -18.46 -21.85
CA ASN A 389 12.52 -19.70 -21.60
C ASN A 389 11.19 -19.40 -20.90
N PHE A 390 10.11 -20.09 -21.28
CA PHE A 390 8.78 -19.86 -20.68
C PHE A 390 8.78 -19.97 -19.14
N GLU A 391 9.33 -21.04 -18.58
CA GLU A 391 9.25 -21.30 -17.13
C GLU A 391 10.10 -20.30 -16.33
N ALA A 392 11.24 -19.88 -16.87
CA ALA A 392 12.17 -18.99 -16.20
C ALA A 392 11.85 -17.50 -16.38
N ASP A 393 11.31 -17.10 -17.54
CA ASP A 393 11.23 -15.69 -17.93
C ASP A 393 9.78 -15.20 -18.15
N ILE A 394 8.85 -16.09 -18.53
CA ILE A 394 7.46 -15.71 -18.83
C ILE A 394 6.53 -16.01 -17.67
N LEU A 395 6.57 -17.23 -17.12
CA LEU A 395 5.69 -17.65 -16.03
C LEU A 395 5.82 -16.76 -14.78
N PRO A 396 7.02 -16.29 -14.38
CA PRO A 396 7.16 -15.37 -13.24
C PRO A 396 6.38 -14.05 -13.41
N LEU A 397 6.21 -13.55 -14.64
CA LEU A 397 5.42 -12.33 -14.90
C LEU A 397 3.95 -12.47 -14.48
N PHE A 398 3.44 -13.69 -14.42
CA PHE A 398 2.07 -13.97 -13.98
C PHE A 398 1.98 -14.42 -12.52
N THR A 399 3.03 -15.07 -12.02
CA THR A 399 2.98 -15.82 -10.75
C THR A 399 3.65 -15.11 -9.58
N GLN A 400 4.56 -14.17 -9.84
CA GLN A 400 5.27 -13.43 -8.80
C GLN A 400 4.71 -12.01 -8.62
N SER A 401 4.69 -11.56 -7.38
CA SER A 401 4.39 -10.16 -7.06
C SER A 401 5.56 -9.26 -7.47
N GLY A 402 5.31 -7.97 -7.68
CA GLY A 402 6.33 -7.00 -8.08
C GLY A 402 6.78 -7.05 -9.56
N ALA A 403 6.25 -8.00 -10.34
CA ALA A 403 6.64 -8.22 -11.74
C ALA A 403 6.35 -7.03 -12.66
N TRP A 404 5.27 -6.30 -12.41
CA TRP A 404 4.78 -5.24 -13.31
C TRP A 404 5.20 -3.84 -12.85
N PHE A 405 5.13 -3.61 -11.55
CA PHE A 405 5.62 -2.44 -10.84
C PHE A 405 5.87 -2.84 -9.38
N ASP A 406 6.55 -2.00 -8.61
CA ASP A 406 6.89 -2.33 -7.22
C ASP A 406 5.62 -2.64 -6.40
N ASN A 407 5.62 -3.78 -5.72
CA ASN A 407 4.49 -4.32 -4.95
C ASN A 407 3.24 -4.70 -5.75
N SER A 408 3.30 -4.79 -7.09
CA SER A 408 2.16 -5.26 -7.88
C SER A 408 1.74 -6.67 -7.43
N LEU A 409 0.43 -6.94 -7.31
CA LEU A 409 -0.05 -8.30 -7.07
C LEU A 409 0.35 -9.25 -8.21
N SER A 410 0.57 -10.52 -7.90
CA SER A 410 0.71 -11.55 -8.94
C SER A 410 -0.63 -11.76 -9.65
N CYS A 411 -0.61 -11.95 -10.98
CA CYS A 411 -1.82 -12.21 -11.76
C CYS A 411 -2.51 -13.51 -11.29
N ALA A 412 -1.71 -14.53 -10.96
CA ALA A 412 -2.19 -15.81 -10.47
C ALA A 412 -2.91 -15.71 -9.11
N SER A 413 -2.73 -14.64 -8.33
CA SER A 413 -3.49 -14.48 -7.07
C SER A 413 -5.01 -14.48 -7.29
N CYS A 414 -5.48 -13.89 -8.39
CA CYS A 414 -6.90 -13.86 -8.78
C CYS A 414 -7.24 -14.84 -9.91
N HIS A 415 -6.24 -15.24 -10.71
CA HIS A 415 -6.39 -16.11 -11.87
C HIS A 415 -5.57 -17.40 -11.72
N ASN A 416 -5.99 -18.31 -10.83
CA ASN A 416 -5.21 -19.51 -10.45
C ASN A 416 -5.81 -20.84 -10.89
N ALA A 417 -7.00 -20.85 -11.47
CA ALA A 417 -7.67 -22.09 -11.84
C ALA A 417 -8.73 -21.88 -12.92
N ASN A 418 -8.93 -22.91 -13.74
CA ASN A 418 -10.03 -22.98 -14.70
C ASN A 418 -11.34 -23.34 -13.97
N SER A 419 -11.85 -22.42 -13.15
CA SER A 419 -12.99 -22.63 -12.26
C SER A 419 -13.77 -21.33 -12.01
N GLU A 420 -15.07 -21.43 -11.69
CA GLU A 420 -15.94 -20.28 -11.35
C GLU A 420 -15.42 -19.42 -10.18
N ALA A 421 -14.55 -19.97 -9.31
CA ALA A 421 -13.95 -19.23 -8.20
C ALA A 421 -12.77 -18.34 -8.62
N SER A 422 -12.20 -18.60 -9.80
CA SER A 422 -11.14 -17.80 -10.40
C SER A 422 -11.77 -16.72 -11.26
N ALA A 423 -11.26 -15.49 -11.19
CA ALA A 423 -11.84 -14.41 -11.98
C ALA A 423 -11.77 -14.75 -13.47
N HIS A 424 -12.91 -14.65 -14.16
CA HIS A 424 -13.07 -15.08 -15.55
C HIS A 424 -12.64 -16.53 -15.82
N GLU A 425 -12.79 -17.42 -14.83
CA GLU A 425 -12.48 -18.84 -14.96
C GLU A 425 -11.08 -19.11 -15.54
N MET A 426 -10.16 -18.19 -15.31
CA MET A 426 -8.87 -18.13 -15.98
C MET A 426 -7.76 -18.62 -15.07
N ASP A 427 -6.81 -19.35 -15.63
CA ASP A 427 -5.64 -19.85 -14.91
C ASP A 427 -4.34 -19.30 -15.55
N LEU A 428 -3.71 -18.36 -14.87
CA LEU A 428 -2.41 -17.79 -15.25
C LEU A 428 -1.24 -18.41 -14.45
N SER A 429 -1.48 -19.47 -13.68
CA SER A 429 -0.47 -20.11 -12.84
C SER A 429 0.42 -21.11 -13.57
N ASN A 430 0.06 -21.48 -14.80
CA ASN A 430 0.78 -22.47 -15.60
C ASN A 430 0.52 -22.29 -17.10
N TYR A 431 1.38 -22.90 -17.93
CA TYR A 431 1.32 -22.81 -19.39
C TYR A 431 -0.04 -23.22 -19.99
N ALA A 432 -0.61 -24.34 -19.53
CA ALA A 432 -1.84 -24.87 -20.10
C ALA A 432 -3.05 -23.98 -19.79
N GLY A 433 -3.09 -23.39 -18.59
CA GLY A 433 -4.08 -22.40 -18.21
C GLY A 433 -4.01 -21.14 -19.08
N ILE A 434 -2.80 -20.59 -19.26
CA ILE A 434 -2.59 -19.36 -20.05
C ILE A 434 -3.08 -19.53 -21.49
N LEU A 435 -2.84 -20.70 -22.10
CA LEU A 435 -3.33 -21.01 -23.44
C LEU A 435 -4.85 -21.26 -23.50
N ALA A 436 -5.45 -21.79 -22.43
CA ALA A 436 -6.90 -21.98 -22.38
C ALA A 436 -7.65 -20.63 -22.37
N GLY A 437 -7.03 -19.61 -21.77
CA GLY A 437 -7.57 -18.26 -21.71
C GLY A 437 -8.65 -18.10 -20.66
N ALA A 438 -9.59 -17.19 -20.92
CA ALA A 438 -10.69 -16.84 -20.00
C ALA A 438 -11.99 -17.58 -20.32
N ASP A 439 -12.95 -17.56 -19.40
CA ASP A 439 -14.33 -18.02 -19.55
C ASP A 439 -14.42 -19.46 -20.09
N VAL A 440 -13.52 -20.34 -19.63
CA VAL A 440 -13.33 -21.70 -20.18
C VAL A 440 -14.49 -22.66 -19.92
N LEU A 441 -15.30 -22.40 -18.88
CA LEU A 441 -16.51 -23.17 -18.57
C LEU A 441 -17.75 -22.49 -19.18
N GLU A 442 -17.82 -21.16 -19.12
CA GLU A 442 -18.93 -20.36 -19.68
C GLU A 442 -18.94 -20.38 -21.23
N ALA A 443 -17.76 -20.34 -21.86
CA ALA A 443 -17.58 -20.30 -23.31
C ALA A 443 -16.52 -21.32 -23.82
N PRO A 444 -16.78 -22.64 -23.73
CA PRO A 444 -15.79 -23.65 -24.11
C PRO A 444 -15.35 -23.56 -25.59
N PRO A 445 -14.05 -23.75 -25.91
CA PRO A 445 -12.96 -24.19 -25.01
C PRO A 445 -12.36 -23.08 -24.14
N GLY A 446 -12.80 -21.84 -24.30
CA GLY A 446 -12.29 -20.64 -23.67
C GLY A 446 -12.17 -19.48 -24.66
N VAL A 447 -11.81 -18.32 -24.13
CA VAL A 447 -11.63 -17.07 -24.84
C VAL A 447 -10.14 -16.72 -24.81
N SER A 448 -9.48 -16.73 -25.97
CA SER A 448 -8.04 -16.47 -26.05
C SER A 448 -7.69 -15.08 -25.51
N ILE A 449 -6.66 -15.04 -24.67
CA ILE A 449 -6.07 -13.80 -24.16
C ILE A 449 -4.82 -13.39 -24.94
N LEU A 450 -4.26 -14.29 -25.75
CA LEU A 450 -2.99 -14.11 -26.47
C LEU A 450 -3.18 -13.62 -27.91
N GLY A 451 -4.43 -13.41 -28.34
CA GLY A 451 -4.76 -12.87 -29.67
C GLY A 451 -4.92 -13.94 -30.75
N GLU A 452 -5.25 -15.17 -30.38
CA GLU A 452 -5.68 -16.19 -31.35
C GLU A 452 -7.09 -15.90 -31.85
N SER A 453 -7.44 -16.44 -33.02
CA SER A 453 -8.81 -16.37 -33.53
C SER A 453 -9.81 -17.17 -32.68
N ALA A 454 -9.34 -18.23 -32.02
CA ALA A 454 -10.02 -18.96 -30.96
C ALA A 454 -8.98 -19.61 -30.02
N ALA A 455 -9.35 -19.88 -28.77
CA ALA A 455 -8.43 -20.49 -27.80
C ALA A 455 -7.92 -21.85 -28.28
N GLY A 456 -6.59 -21.98 -28.41
CA GLY A 456 -5.90 -23.21 -28.79
C GLY A 456 -5.67 -23.41 -30.29
N GLU A 457 -5.98 -22.41 -31.14
CA GLU A 457 -5.70 -22.46 -32.59
C GLU A 457 -4.22 -22.18 -32.91
N GLY A 458 -3.50 -21.48 -32.04
CA GLY A 458 -2.08 -21.18 -32.19
C GLY A 458 -1.75 -20.10 -33.23
N ASP A 459 -2.74 -19.35 -33.71
CA ASP A 459 -2.60 -18.23 -34.65
C ASP A 459 -2.48 -16.89 -33.92
N PHE A 460 -1.43 -16.75 -33.12
CA PHE A 460 -1.28 -15.62 -32.21
C PHE A 460 -1.05 -14.26 -32.91
N HIS A 461 -1.83 -13.26 -32.52
CA HIS A 461 -1.68 -11.87 -32.93
C HIS A 461 -1.52 -10.95 -31.71
N TRP A 462 -0.28 -10.64 -31.32
CA TRP A 462 -0.01 -9.83 -30.11
C TRP A 462 -0.71 -8.46 -30.12
N ALA A 463 -0.80 -7.81 -31.28
CA ALA A 463 -1.45 -6.51 -31.42
C ALA A 463 -2.94 -6.53 -31.03
N ASP A 464 -3.60 -7.67 -31.27
CA ASP A 464 -5.03 -7.91 -31.05
C ASP A 464 -5.28 -8.64 -29.72
N SER A 465 -4.23 -8.92 -28.95
CA SER A 465 -4.36 -9.71 -27.72
C SER A 465 -5.06 -8.94 -26.61
N LYS A 466 -5.96 -9.63 -25.91
CA LYS A 466 -6.64 -9.08 -24.74
C LYS A 466 -5.66 -8.85 -23.59
N LEU A 467 -4.66 -9.72 -23.44
CA LEU A 467 -3.60 -9.57 -22.44
C LEU A 467 -2.83 -8.25 -22.65
N ARG A 468 -2.38 -7.98 -23.88
CA ARG A 468 -1.70 -6.71 -24.20
C ARG A 468 -2.58 -5.50 -23.90
N ALA A 469 -3.86 -5.58 -24.29
CA ALA A 469 -4.80 -4.50 -24.01
C ALA A 469 -4.92 -4.27 -22.50
N ARG A 470 -5.08 -5.33 -21.70
CA ARG A 470 -5.19 -5.23 -20.23
C ARG A 470 -3.91 -4.73 -19.58
N LEU A 471 -2.73 -5.08 -20.09
CA LEU A 471 -1.45 -4.63 -19.51
C LEU A 471 -1.11 -3.18 -19.82
N ARG A 472 -1.54 -2.66 -20.98
CA ARG A 472 -1.11 -1.35 -21.50
C ARG A 472 -2.17 -0.26 -21.41
N ASN A 473 -3.44 -0.63 -21.51
CA ASN A 473 -4.49 0.36 -21.71
C ASN A 473 -5.07 0.79 -20.36
N ASN A 474 -4.75 2.01 -19.94
CA ASN A 474 -5.46 2.65 -18.82
C ASN A 474 -6.96 2.74 -19.12
N ARG A 475 -7.77 2.47 -18.08
CA ARG A 475 -9.21 2.75 -18.09
C ARG A 475 -9.43 4.26 -18.09
N MET A 476 -10.48 4.70 -18.78
CA MET A 476 -10.85 6.10 -18.93
C MET A 476 -12.24 6.37 -18.34
N PRO A 477 -12.47 7.60 -17.83
CA PRO A 477 -11.45 8.60 -17.52
C PRO A 477 -10.48 8.12 -16.42
N PRO A 478 -9.27 8.69 -16.29
CA PRO A 478 -8.34 8.27 -15.24
C PRO A 478 -8.95 8.42 -13.84
N GLY A 479 -8.62 7.49 -12.93
CA GLY A 479 -9.14 7.46 -11.57
C GLY A 479 -10.45 6.69 -11.41
N VAL A 480 -10.95 5.98 -12.44
CA VAL A 480 -12.00 4.98 -12.20
C VAL A 480 -11.41 3.85 -11.38
N THR A 481 -11.98 3.63 -10.20
CA THR A 481 -11.62 2.57 -9.26
C THR A 481 -11.73 1.18 -9.89
N PHE A 482 -10.77 0.31 -9.56
CA PHE A 482 -10.89 -1.12 -9.83
C PHE A 482 -11.93 -1.74 -8.88
N ASP A 483 -12.97 -2.35 -9.44
CA ASP A 483 -13.97 -3.09 -8.71
C ASP A 483 -13.96 -4.54 -9.17
N ILE A 484 -13.61 -5.45 -8.27
CA ILE A 484 -13.49 -6.88 -8.56
C ILE A 484 -14.83 -7.53 -8.91
N THR A 485 -15.95 -6.94 -8.47
CA THR A 485 -17.31 -7.41 -8.80
C THR A 485 -17.74 -6.98 -10.20
N GLU A 486 -16.98 -6.06 -10.82
CA GLU A 486 -17.30 -5.41 -12.08
C GLU A 486 -18.61 -4.58 -12.09
N GLU A 487 -19.22 -4.30 -10.94
CA GLU A 487 -20.47 -3.52 -10.87
C GLU A 487 -20.32 -2.10 -11.43
N ASN A 488 -19.12 -1.52 -11.29
CA ASN A 488 -18.80 -0.20 -11.83
C ASN A 488 -18.39 -0.22 -13.32
N ARG A 489 -18.33 -1.38 -13.98
CA ARG A 489 -17.77 -1.56 -15.32
C ARG A 489 -18.47 -0.72 -16.40
N ASP A 490 -19.79 -0.62 -16.30
CA ASP A 490 -20.63 0.00 -17.34
C ASP A 490 -20.92 1.50 -17.10
N GLY A 491 -20.17 2.14 -16.20
CA GLY A 491 -20.31 3.56 -15.87
C GLY A 491 -21.59 3.88 -15.09
N PRO A 492 -21.96 5.16 -14.92
CA PRO A 492 -23.10 5.54 -14.10
C PRO A 492 -24.43 5.20 -14.76
N THR A 493 -25.47 5.03 -13.93
CA THR A 493 -26.86 4.99 -14.40
C THR A 493 -27.37 6.40 -14.65
N LEU A 494 -27.93 6.62 -15.84
CA LEU A 494 -28.50 7.88 -16.30
C LEU A 494 -30.02 7.75 -16.39
N THR A 495 -30.75 8.82 -16.09
CA THR A 495 -32.21 8.87 -16.32
C THR A 495 -32.49 9.76 -17.52
N ILE A 496 -32.97 9.16 -18.61
CA ILE A 496 -33.31 9.87 -19.86
C ILE A 496 -34.80 9.66 -20.12
N ASN A 497 -35.57 10.76 -20.17
CA ASN A 497 -37.02 10.74 -20.40
C ASN A 497 -37.80 9.77 -19.50
N GLY A 498 -37.31 9.52 -18.26
CA GLY A 498 -37.92 8.63 -17.28
C GLY A 498 -37.48 7.16 -17.37
N THR A 499 -36.57 6.83 -18.28
CA THR A 499 -35.95 5.50 -18.41
C THR A 499 -34.53 5.52 -17.86
N GLU A 500 -34.16 4.52 -17.07
CA GLU A 500 -32.80 4.33 -16.58
C GLU A 500 -31.97 3.53 -17.59
N VAL A 501 -30.76 4.00 -17.89
CA VAL A 501 -29.81 3.36 -18.82
C VAL A 501 -28.39 3.57 -18.32
N ARG A 502 -27.49 2.58 -18.49
CA ARG A 502 -26.07 2.74 -18.15
C ARG A 502 -25.37 3.58 -19.21
N ALA A 503 -24.39 4.38 -18.80
CA ALA A 503 -23.67 5.27 -19.72
C ALA A 503 -23.03 4.52 -20.91
N ILE A 504 -22.48 3.33 -20.67
CA ILE A 504 -21.93 2.47 -21.73
C ILE A 504 -23.01 1.97 -22.70
N ASP A 505 -24.18 1.60 -22.19
CA ASP A 505 -25.30 1.13 -23.02
C ASP A 505 -25.86 2.28 -23.86
N LEU A 506 -25.97 3.48 -23.29
CA LEU A 506 -26.35 4.69 -24.03
C LEU A 506 -25.41 4.96 -25.22
N LEU A 507 -24.10 4.88 -25.00
CA LEU A 507 -23.11 5.04 -26.06
C LEU A 507 -23.23 3.93 -27.10
N GLY A 508 -23.46 2.68 -26.67
CA GLY A 508 -23.71 1.57 -27.56
C GLY A 508 -24.94 1.76 -28.43
N ASP A 509 -26.06 2.19 -27.86
CA ASP A 509 -27.29 2.50 -28.58
C ASP A 509 -27.10 3.63 -29.59
N TRP A 510 -26.34 4.67 -29.22
CA TRP A 510 -25.98 5.77 -30.12
C TRP A 510 -25.16 5.28 -31.32
N VAL A 511 -24.13 4.47 -31.07
CA VAL A 511 -23.26 3.91 -32.11
C VAL A 511 -24.04 2.97 -33.02
N ASN A 512 -24.84 2.07 -32.44
CA ASN A 512 -25.68 1.11 -33.18
C ASN A 512 -26.78 1.79 -34.01
N ALA A 513 -27.22 2.99 -33.62
CA ALA A 513 -28.15 3.81 -34.40
C ALA A 513 -27.49 4.53 -35.60
N GLY A 514 -26.17 4.34 -35.82
CA GLY A 514 -25.41 5.01 -36.85
C GLY A 514 -25.00 6.44 -36.47
N VAL A 515 -24.68 6.66 -35.18
CA VAL A 515 -24.14 7.89 -34.60
C VAL A 515 -24.90 9.18 -34.99
N PRO A 516 -26.24 9.25 -34.85
CA PRO A 516 -26.98 10.43 -35.25
C PRO A 516 -26.56 11.67 -34.45
N GLU A 517 -26.34 12.81 -35.14
CA GLU A 517 -26.02 14.09 -34.50
C GLU A 517 -27.27 14.76 -33.91
N THR A 518 -28.36 14.83 -34.70
CA THR A 518 -29.57 15.59 -34.34
C THR A 518 -30.83 14.73 -34.21
N ALA A 519 -30.80 13.48 -34.68
CA ALA A 519 -31.95 12.59 -34.59
C ALA A 519 -31.97 11.87 -33.23
N ASN A 520 -33.17 11.59 -32.73
CA ASN A 520 -33.34 10.77 -31.54
C ASN A 520 -32.89 9.33 -31.82
N PHE A 521 -32.37 8.66 -30.80
CA PHE A 521 -32.02 7.24 -30.82
C PHE A 521 -32.40 6.53 -29.52
N GLY A 522 -32.35 5.20 -29.54
CA GLY A 522 -32.75 4.34 -28.42
C GLY A 522 -34.26 4.36 -28.16
N GLU A 523 -34.72 3.51 -27.24
CA GLU A 523 -36.14 3.44 -26.84
C GLU A 523 -36.57 4.61 -25.93
N TYR A 524 -35.61 5.41 -25.48
CA TYR A 524 -35.76 6.52 -24.53
C TYR A 524 -35.57 7.90 -25.18
N ASP A 525 -35.56 7.98 -26.52
CA ASP A 525 -35.54 9.24 -27.28
C ASP A 525 -34.34 10.15 -26.92
N ALA A 526 -33.15 9.58 -26.76
CA ALA A 526 -31.93 10.34 -26.47
C ALA A 526 -31.43 11.11 -27.69
N THR A 527 -30.70 12.21 -27.46
CA THR A 527 -29.99 12.96 -28.50
C THR A 527 -28.50 13.07 -28.19
N PHE A 528 -27.67 13.24 -29.22
CA PHE A 528 -26.23 13.40 -29.03
C PHE A 528 -25.91 14.61 -28.15
N ALA A 529 -26.48 15.77 -28.47
CA ALA A 529 -26.17 17.02 -27.80
C ALA A 529 -26.57 17.04 -26.31
N GLU A 530 -27.69 16.42 -25.94
CA GLU A 530 -28.19 16.45 -24.57
C GLU A 530 -27.73 15.26 -23.72
N ASN A 531 -27.44 14.11 -24.34
CA ASN A 531 -27.21 12.86 -23.59
C ASN A 531 -25.83 12.24 -23.83
N VAL A 532 -25.24 12.37 -25.02
CA VAL A 532 -23.94 11.76 -25.35
C VAL A 532 -22.79 12.71 -25.09
N LEU A 533 -22.80 13.90 -25.71
CA LEU A 533 -21.73 14.88 -25.61
C LEU A 533 -21.40 15.25 -24.14
N PRO A 534 -22.38 15.43 -23.24
CA PRO A 534 -22.09 15.73 -21.84
C PRO A 534 -21.27 14.67 -21.10
N LEU A 535 -21.30 13.39 -21.53
CA LEU A 535 -20.46 12.33 -20.96
C LEU A 535 -18.96 12.57 -21.20
N PHE A 536 -18.62 13.36 -22.23
CA PHE A 536 -17.24 13.68 -22.57
C PHE A 536 -16.83 15.09 -22.15
N THR A 537 -17.78 16.03 -22.08
CA THR A 537 -17.48 17.46 -21.82
C THR A 537 -17.73 17.90 -20.40
N THR A 538 -18.35 17.08 -19.56
CA THR A 538 -18.74 17.45 -18.19
C THR A 538 -17.89 16.72 -17.16
N GLY A 539 -17.32 17.45 -16.20
CA GLY A 539 -16.69 16.83 -15.04
C GLY A 539 -17.74 16.10 -14.18
N ASN A 540 -17.32 15.08 -13.46
CA ASN A 540 -18.16 14.19 -12.67
C ASN A 540 -19.15 13.34 -13.48
N ALA A 541 -19.05 13.30 -14.82
CA ALA A 541 -20.00 12.59 -15.66
C ALA A 541 -19.90 11.06 -15.54
N TRP A 542 -18.71 10.52 -15.22
CA TRP A 542 -18.48 9.07 -15.09
C TRP A 542 -18.49 8.62 -13.63
N PHE A 543 -17.87 9.40 -12.76
CA PHE A 543 -17.88 9.22 -11.31
C PHE A 543 -17.58 10.55 -10.62
N THR A 544 -17.95 10.70 -9.35
CA THR A 544 -17.63 11.91 -8.57
C THR A 544 -16.13 12.12 -8.49
N GLY A 545 -15.64 13.28 -8.92
CA GLY A 545 -14.22 13.62 -9.03
C GLY A 545 -13.63 13.43 -10.42
N SER A 546 -14.32 12.75 -11.35
CA SER A 546 -13.82 12.56 -12.72
C SER A 546 -13.66 13.87 -13.48
N LEU A 547 -12.53 14.02 -14.20
CA LEU A 547 -12.36 15.09 -15.17
C LEU A 547 -13.24 14.84 -16.41
N ALA A 548 -13.64 15.92 -17.08
CA ALA A 548 -14.23 15.81 -18.41
C ALA A 548 -13.20 15.22 -19.38
N CYS A 549 -13.56 14.22 -20.18
CA CYS A 549 -12.65 13.62 -21.18
C CYS A 549 -12.05 14.69 -22.12
N ALA A 550 -12.85 15.69 -22.49
CA ALA A 550 -12.44 16.80 -23.33
C ALA A 550 -11.38 17.73 -22.71
N SER A 551 -11.05 17.60 -21.42
CA SER A 551 -9.96 18.38 -20.81
C SER A 551 -8.59 17.96 -21.32
N CYS A 552 -8.41 16.66 -21.61
CA CYS A 552 -7.19 16.09 -22.18
C CYS A 552 -7.32 15.84 -23.69
N HIS A 553 -8.55 15.60 -24.17
CA HIS A 553 -8.89 15.37 -25.57
C HIS A 553 -9.66 16.56 -26.16
N SER A 554 -9.00 17.70 -26.22
CA SER A 554 -9.63 19.02 -26.47
C SER A 554 -9.64 19.45 -27.93
N GLY A 555 -8.93 18.74 -28.82
CA GLY A 555 -8.82 19.14 -30.22
C GLY A 555 -7.98 18.19 -31.08
N ASN A 556 -8.10 18.33 -32.39
CA ASN A 556 -7.34 17.57 -33.38
C ASN A 556 -5.96 18.21 -33.61
N ASN A 557 -5.12 18.21 -32.57
CA ASN A 557 -3.81 18.86 -32.57
C ASN A 557 -2.82 18.18 -31.62
N GLU A 558 -1.53 18.47 -31.80
CA GLU A 558 -0.39 17.91 -31.05
C GLU A 558 -0.42 18.15 -29.52
N PHE A 559 -1.22 19.09 -29.03
CA PHE A 559 -1.35 19.36 -27.59
C PHE A 559 -2.48 18.57 -26.93
N SER A 560 -3.30 17.90 -27.75
CA SER A 560 -4.35 17.00 -27.27
C SER A 560 -3.78 15.59 -27.19
N ALA A 561 -4.07 14.87 -26.10
CA ALA A 561 -3.61 13.50 -25.96
C ALA A 561 -4.16 12.65 -27.12
N HIS A 562 -3.26 11.96 -27.82
CA HIS A 562 -3.57 11.22 -29.04
C HIS A 562 -4.30 12.06 -30.09
N GLU A 563 -4.01 13.37 -30.16
CA GLU A 563 -4.55 14.29 -31.17
C GLU A 563 -6.07 14.20 -31.33
N MET A 564 -6.76 13.83 -30.24
CA MET A 564 -8.17 13.44 -30.25
C MET A 564 -9.03 14.58 -29.72
N ASN A 565 -10.22 14.75 -30.28
CA ASN A 565 -11.19 15.74 -29.83
C ASN A 565 -12.50 15.08 -29.37
N LEU A 566 -12.69 14.95 -28.06
CA LEU A 566 -13.94 14.45 -27.49
C LEU A 566 -14.93 15.58 -27.13
N GLY A 567 -14.62 16.83 -27.51
CA GLY A 567 -15.43 18.00 -27.20
C GLY A 567 -16.50 18.36 -28.24
N SER A 568 -16.61 17.61 -29.34
CA SER A 568 -17.55 17.89 -30.44
C SER A 568 -17.93 16.61 -31.19
N TYR A 569 -19.05 16.63 -31.90
CA TYR A 569 -19.51 15.51 -32.73
C TYR A 569 -18.47 15.13 -33.79
N GLU A 570 -18.01 16.11 -34.58
CA GLU A 570 -17.04 15.90 -35.64
C GLU A 570 -15.68 15.45 -35.09
N GLY A 571 -15.32 15.92 -33.90
CA GLY A 571 -14.10 15.49 -33.21
C GLY A 571 -14.13 14.00 -32.84
N ILE A 572 -15.25 13.54 -32.26
CA ILE A 572 -15.40 12.13 -31.85
C ILE A 572 -15.34 11.21 -33.09
N LEU A 573 -15.98 11.59 -34.19
CA LEU A 573 -15.94 10.83 -35.44
C LEU A 573 -14.58 10.84 -36.15
N ALA A 574 -13.76 11.87 -35.91
CA ALA A 574 -12.40 11.91 -36.46
C ALA A 574 -11.48 10.87 -35.81
N GLY A 575 -11.77 10.47 -34.57
CA GLY A 575 -10.97 9.53 -33.80
C GLY A 575 -9.70 10.13 -33.21
N ALA A 576 -8.71 9.28 -32.95
CA ALA A 576 -7.40 9.64 -32.40
C ALA A 576 -6.32 9.72 -33.49
N ASP A 577 -5.12 10.22 -33.17
CA ASP A 577 -3.91 10.22 -34.00
C ASP A 577 -4.13 10.77 -35.43
N VAL A 578 -4.94 11.83 -35.53
CA VAL A 578 -5.46 12.38 -36.79
C VAL A 578 -4.42 13.11 -37.65
N LEU A 579 -3.26 13.43 -37.10
CA LEU A 579 -2.12 14.03 -37.82
C LEU A 579 -1.01 13.01 -38.13
N GLU A 580 -1.13 11.76 -37.66
CA GLU A 580 -0.17 10.68 -37.96
C GLU A 580 -0.33 10.10 -39.39
N ASP A 581 0.57 9.19 -39.79
CA ASP A 581 0.54 8.49 -41.08
C ASP A 581 0.55 6.97 -40.88
N PRO A 582 -0.55 6.25 -41.17
CA PRO A 582 -1.81 6.75 -41.74
C PRO A 582 -2.62 7.60 -40.73
N PRO A 583 -3.40 8.58 -41.20
CA PRO A 583 -4.12 9.49 -40.32
C PRO A 583 -5.32 8.80 -39.69
N GLY A 584 -5.46 8.97 -38.38
CA GLY A 584 -6.66 8.58 -37.66
C GLY A 584 -6.60 7.16 -37.10
N VAL A 585 -7.14 7.01 -35.90
CA VAL A 585 -7.45 5.76 -35.25
C VAL A 585 -8.93 5.76 -34.89
N SER A 586 -9.67 4.83 -35.48
CA SER A 586 -11.09 4.59 -35.19
C SER A 586 -11.30 4.27 -33.71
N ILE A 587 -12.30 4.90 -33.10
CA ILE A 587 -12.63 4.74 -31.68
C ILE A 587 -14.03 4.16 -31.45
N LEU A 588 -14.91 4.16 -32.46
CA LEU A 588 -16.28 3.66 -32.39
C LEU A 588 -16.43 2.27 -33.05
N GLY A 589 -15.30 1.64 -33.42
CA GLY A 589 -15.26 0.29 -33.98
C GLY A 589 -15.42 0.25 -35.49
N GLU A 590 -15.22 1.37 -36.16
CA GLU A 590 -15.15 1.44 -37.62
C GLU A 590 -13.96 0.63 -38.15
N SER A 591 -14.08 0.06 -39.35
CA SER A 591 -12.97 -0.67 -39.99
C SER A 591 -11.78 0.24 -40.32
N GLU A 592 -12.03 1.51 -40.57
CA GLU A 592 -11.05 2.59 -40.72
C GLU A 592 -11.67 3.92 -40.27
N SER A 593 -10.85 4.90 -39.90
CA SER A 593 -11.34 6.20 -39.44
C SER A 593 -12.22 6.89 -40.48
N GLY A 594 -13.43 7.29 -40.07
CA GLY A 594 -14.41 7.93 -40.93
C GLY A 594 -15.28 6.98 -41.77
N ALA A 595 -15.10 5.65 -41.65
CA ALA A 595 -16.07 4.70 -42.18
C ALA A 595 -17.38 4.73 -41.38
N ALA A 596 -18.46 4.21 -41.96
CA ALA A 596 -19.80 4.21 -41.37
C ALA A 596 -20.26 2.80 -40.97
N ASP A 597 -19.31 1.89 -40.75
CA ASP A 597 -19.51 0.49 -40.38
C ASP A 597 -19.21 0.23 -38.89
N TYR A 598 -19.82 1.05 -38.04
CA TYR A 598 -19.60 1.04 -36.60
C TYR A 598 -19.89 -0.32 -35.95
N ASP A 599 -19.01 -0.73 -35.03
CA ASP A 599 -19.17 -1.91 -34.18
C ASP A 599 -18.78 -1.56 -32.73
N TRP A 600 -19.79 -1.28 -31.90
CA TRP A 600 -19.55 -0.87 -30.53
C TRP A 600 -18.77 -1.92 -29.73
N ASP A 601 -19.01 -3.21 -29.96
CA ASP A 601 -18.36 -4.28 -29.20
C ASP A 601 -16.86 -4.38 -29.49
N SER A 602 -16.46 -4.06 -30.72
CA SER A 602 -15.06 -3.97 -31.17
C SER A 602 -14.44 -2.59 -30.95
N SER A 603 -15.19 -1.62 -30.42
CA SER A 603 -14.74 -0.23 -30.32
C SER A 603 -13.66 0.00 -29.25
N LYS A 604 -12.66 0.82 -29.59
CA LYS A 604 -11.61 1.22 -28.64
C LYS A 604 -12.18 2.07 -27.51
N LEU A 605 -13.17 2.91 -27.79
CA LEU A 605 -13.81 3.75 -26.79
C LEU A 605 -14.48 2.90 -25.70
N ARG A 606 -15.29 1.90 -26.09
CA ARG A 606 -15.89 0.96 -25.15
C ARG A 606 -14.84 0.23 -24.32
N ALA A 607 -13.80 -0.27 -24.97
CA ALA A 607 -12.71 -0.96 -24.26
C ALA A 607 -12.04 -0.05 -23.23
N ARG A 608 -11.75 1.22 -23.58
CA ARG A 608 -11.13 2.19 -22.67
C ARG A 608 -12.03 2.57 -21.51
N LEU A 609 -13.34 2.68 -21.71
CA LEU A 609 -14.26 3.08 -20.63
C LEU A 609 -14.56 1.92 -19.65
N ARG A 610 -14.50 0.67 -20.11
CA ARG A 610 -14.89 -0.51 -19.32
C ARG A 610 -13.73 -1.27 -18.70
N ASN A 611 -12.61 -1.39 -19.42
CA ASN A 611 -11.58 -2.35 -19.05
C ASN A 611 -10.54 -1.72 -18.15
N ASN A 612 -10.46 -2.19 -16.90
CA ASN A 612 -9.34 -1.89 -16.00
C ASN A 612 -8.01 -2.40 -16.60
N ARG A 613 -6.96 -1.59 -16.40
CA ARG A 613 -5.56 -2.00 -16.61
C ARG A 613 -5.17 -2.99 -15.51
N MET A 614 -4.35 -3.97 -15.86
CA MET A 614 -3.94 -5.07 -14.99
C MET A 614 -2.42 -5.14 -14.82
N PRO A 615 -1.91 -5.58 -13.65
CA PRO A 615 -2.68 -5.77 -12.42
C PRO A 615 -3.24 -4.44 -11.86
N PRO A 616 -4.29 -4.46 -11.01
CA PRO A 616 -4.80 -3.26 -10.37
C PRO A 616 -3.71 -2.50 -9.61
N GLY A 617 -3.82 -1.17 -9.53
CA GLY A 617 -2.83 -0.31 -8.87
C GLY A 617 -1.77 0.28 -9.79
N PHE A 618 -1.85 0.05 -11.11
CA PHE A 618 -0.98 0.76 -12.07
C PHE A 618 -1.17 2.28 -11.95
N PRO A 619 -0.11 3.06 -11.68
CA PRO A 619 -0.23 4.51 -11.61
C PRO A 619 -0.57 5.06 -12.99
N PHE A 620 -1.54 5.97 -13.06
CA PHE A 620 -1.83 6.69 -14.30
C PHE A 620 -0.67 7.64 -14.61
N ASP A 621 -0.01 7.40 -15.74
CA ASP A 621 1.05 8.27 -16.27
C ASP A 621 0.58 8.87 -17.60
N ILE A 622 0.38 10.18 -17.61
CA ILE A 622 -0.08 10.93 -18.79
C ILE A 622 0.95 10.91 -19.94
N THR A 623 2.22 10.64 -19.64
CA THR A 623 3.28 10.53 -20.65
C THR A 623 3.32 9.15 -21.32
N GLU A 624 2.55 8.19 -20.80
CA GLU A 624 2.58 6.78 -21.17
C GLU A 624 3.95 6.10 -20.99
N ALA A 625 4.90 6.69 -20.26
CA ALA A 625 6.24 6.11 -20.09
C ALA A 625 6.21 4.74 -19.37
N ASN A 626 5.20 4.51 -18.53
CA ASN A 626 5.00 3.23 -17.84
C ASN A 626 4.13 2.21 -18.61
N ARG A 627 3.72 2.51 -19.85
CA ARG A 627 2.73 1.73 -20.61
C ARG A 627 3.15 0.28 -20.85
N ASP A 628 4.44 0.06 -21.07
CA ASP A 628 5.00 -1.26 -21.40
C ASP A 628 5.54 -2.01 -20.17
N GLY A 629 5.17 -1.56 -18.98
CA GLY A 629 5.62 -2.11 -17.70
C GLY A 629 7.03 -1.65 -17.32
N ARG A 630 7.60 -2.26 -16.28
CA ARG A 630 8.99 -2.04 -15.88
C ARG A 630 9.96 -2.78 -16.81
N ILE A 631 11.22 -2.33 -16.82
CA ILE A 631 12.34 -3.11 -17.36
C ILE A 631 12.63 -4.27 -16.40
N ILE A 632 12.86 -5.45 -16.97
CA ILE A 632 13.17 -6.69 -16.27
C ILE A 632 14.43 -7.34 -16.86
N LEU A 633 15.02 -8.29 -16.12
CA LEU A 633 16.09 -9.16 -16.60
C LEU A 633 15.56 -10.53 -16.99
N ALA A 634 15.74 -10.89 -18.26
CA ALA A 634 15.29 -12.16 -18.81
C ALA A 634 16.38 -12.83 -19.66
N GLY A 635 16.30 -14.16 -19.76
CA GLY A 635 17.07 -14.97 -20.69
C GLY A 635 18.59 -14.87 -20.55
N VAL A 636 19.28 -15.31 -21.60
CA VAL A 636 20.74 -15.25 -21.74
C VAL A 636 21.12 -14.66 -23.10
N VAL A 637 22.26 -13.97 -23.16
CA VAL A 637 22.78 -13.40 -24.41
C VAL A 637 23.17 -14.54 -25.37
N LYS A 638 22.84 -14.39 -26.67
CA LYS A 638 23.18 -15.37 -27.71
C LYS A 638 24.56 -15.22 -28.32
#